data_AF-A0A9Q0GI64-F1
#
_entry.id   AF-A0A9Q0GI64-F1
#
_cell.length_a   1.000
_cell.length_b   1.000
_cell.length_c   1.000
_cell.angle_alpha   90.00
_cell.angle_beta   90.00
_cell.angle_gamma   90.00
#
_symmetry.space_group_name_H-M   'P 1'
#
loop_
_entity.id
_entity.type
_entity.pdbx_description
1 polymer ?
#
loop_
_entity_poly.entity_id
_entity_poly.type
_entity_poly.pdbx_seq_one_letter_code
_entity_poly.pdbx_strand_id
1 'polypeptide(L)'
;MKQNKPTMAKINSSLLFVCYLAIAFLVKSADANSYSTLGHDDATPNGSNFTFVCDPERYSNLGLDMKAFPFCDKSLSYDVRASDLVKQMTLSEKVLQLGNTNYGVRRLGLPKYEWWSEALHGVSNVGPGTFFDDLVPGSTSFPTVITSAAAFNESLWKTIGRAVSTEARAMYNLGRAGLTYWSPNINVVRDPRWGRAIETPGEDPFVVGKYAANYVRGLQDVEGTENSTDLNSRPLKVSSCCKHYAAYDVDNWKGVERYSFDARVAEQDMVETFLRPFEMCVKEGDVSSIMCSYNSVDGIPACADPKLLNQTIRGEWDLHGYIVSDCDSIEVLVDGHHWLGDTKEDAVAHTLRAGESFIKHILCQEFCLDLDCGDYYTKYVQSSVQQGKIREADIDRSLKYLYVVLMRLGFFDGNPQYNSLGKKDVCSEENVELAREAAREGTVLLKNVGETLPLDSQKIKTLAVIGPHANATAAMIGNYAGVPCKIISPLDALSTYGEVDYQAGCSDTKCNNGSLIFPATQAAAKADVTIIVAGIDLSIEAESLDRDDLLLPGNQTQLINQVANAAKGPVVLVLFSAGGLDISFAKSNPKIGAILWVGYPGERGGPAIADVIFGKYNPGGRLPLTWHEASYVDMLPMTSMPLRPVDSLGYPGRTYKFFNGSVVFPFGYGLSYTKFNYALKSAVKSKQIKLNKFQHCYSIKYGNDSHNPTCPSIRIDDMDCKDHKIEFEIRRLGLPKYEWWSEALHGVSNVGPGTFFDDLVPGSTSFPTVITSAAAFNESLWKTIGRAVSTEARAMYNLGRAGLTYWSPNINVVRDPRWGRAIETPGEDPFVVGKYAANYVRGLQDVEGTENSTDLNSRPLKVSSCCKHYAAYDVDNWKGVERYSFDARVAEQDMVETFLRPFEMCVKEGDVSSIMCSYNSVDGIPACADPKLLNQTIRGEWDLHGYIVSDCDSIEVLVDGHHWLGDTKEDAVAHTLRAGESFIKHILCQEFCLDLDCGDYYTKYVQSSVQQGKIREADIDRSLNYTKFNYALKSAVKSKQIKLNKFQHCYSIKYGNDSHNPTCPSIRIDDMDCKDHKIEFEVEVQNTGSRDGSDVVIAYSKPPQGILATHIKQVIGFQRVFVPAGGSKKVRFVLNLCDSLRVVDYNAYTVLPSGGHTITIGEDIVSFPIDVNFSS
;
A
#
# COMPACT_ATOMS: atom_id res chain seq x y z
N MET A 1 -64.73 -0.89 -25.72
CA MET A 1 -66.00 -1.05 -26.47
C MET A 1 -65.75 -0.70 -27.94
N LYS A 2 -66.36 -1.42 -28.89
CA LYS A 2 -66.57 -1.11 -30.34
C LYS A 2 -65.37 -0.57 -31.16
N GLN A 3 -64.80 -1.39 -32.07
CA GLN A 3 -65.07 -1.42 -33.55
C GLN A 3 -64.32 -0.31 -34.33
N ASN A 4 -63.66 -0.51 -35.49
CA ASN A 4 -63.69 -1.58 -36.50
C ASN A 4 -62.33 -1.76 -37.27
N LYS A 5 -62.15 -2.92 -37.91
CA LYS A 5 -61.22 -3.21 -39.04
C LYS A 5 -62.03 -3.18 -40.39
N PRO A 6 -61.47 -3.48 -41.59
CA PRO A 6 -60.39 -2.81 -42.34
C PRO A 6 -60.75 -2.63 -43.87
N THR A 7 -59.74 -2.67 -44.75
CA THR A 7 -59.73 -3.08 -46.20
C THR A 7 -59.95 -2.11 -47.39
N MET A 8 -58.91 -2.07 -48.25
CA MET A 8 -58.86 -2.06 -49.73
C MET A 8 -59.53 -0.98 -50.60
N ALA A 9 -58.70 -0.29 -51.41
CA ALA A 9 -58.86 -0.19 -52.87
C ALA A 9 -57.52 0.11 -53.59
N LYS A 10 -57.28 -0.54 -54.74
CA LYS A 10 -56.25 -0.16 -55.75
C LYS A 10 -56.94 0.58 -56.91
N ILE A 11 -56.22 1.49 -57.57
CA ILE A 11 -56.22 1.91 -59.01
C ILE A 11 -55.45 3.25 -59.00
N ASN A 12 -54.24 3.47 -59.54
CA ASN A 12 -53.46 3.02 -60.70
C ASN A 12 -53.38 4.09 -61.82
N SER A 13 -52.15 4.33 -62.27
CA SER A 13 -51.74 4.91 -63.56
C SER A 13 -52.42 6.20 -64.07
N SER A 14 -51.86 7.38 -63.74
CA SER A 14 -51.86 8.59 -64.60
C SER A 14 -50.90 9.73 -64.18
N LEU A 15 -50.04 9.55 -63.16
CA LEU A 15 -49.16 10.63 -62.64
C LEU A 15 -47.66 10.28 -62.59
N LEU A 16 -47.20 9.30 -63.37
CA LEU A 16 -45.85 8.72 -63.27
C LEU A 16 -44.95 9.00 -64.51
N PHE A 17 -45.32 9.96 -65.37
CA PHE A 17 -44.62 10.21 -66.64
C PHE A 17 -44.29 11.68 -66.97
N VAL A 18 -44.55 12.64 -66.06
CA VAL A 18 -44.29 14.08 -66.32
C VAL A 18 -43.28 14.70 -65.34
N CYS A 19 -43.01 14.09 -64.18
CA CYS A 19 -41.93 14.54 -63.28
C CYS A 19 -40.52 14.11 -63.70
N TYR A 20 -40.37 13.30 -64.76
CA TYR A 20 -39.09 12.70 -65.16
C TYR A 20 -38.24 13.54 -66.13
N LEU A 21 -38.66 14.76 -66.49
CA LEU A 21 -38.01 15.59 -67.51
C LEU A 21 -37.63 17.02 -67.05
N ALA A 22 -37.84 17.37 -65.78
CA ALA A 22 -37.51 18.68 -65.22
C ALA A 22 -36.27 18.70 -64.30
N ILE A 23 -35.70 17.54 -63.94
CA ILE A 23 -34.55 17.40 -63.03
C ILE A 23 -33.32 16.88 -63.81
N ALA A 24 -32.99 17.53 -64.93
CA ALA A 24 -31.92 17.09 -65.83
C ALA A 24 -30.93 18.21 -66.26
N PHE A 25 -31.02 19.42 -65.68
CA PHE A 25 -30.22 20.57 -66.16
C PHE A 25 -29.59 21.49 -65.11
N LEU A 26 -29.69 21.20 -63.80
CA LEU A 26 -29.14 22.07 -62.74
C LEU A 26 -28.40 21.36 -61.59
N VAL A 27 -27.83 20.18 -61.84
CA VAL A 27 -26.77 19.61 -60.98
C VAL A 27 -25.62 19.15 -61.87
N LYS A 28 -24.50 19.88 -61.82
CA LYS A 28 -23.27 19.53 -62.55
C LYS A 28 -22.01 19.90 -61.75
N SER A 29 -21.90 19.35 -60.54
CA SER A 29 -20.65 19.17 -59.78
C SER A 29 -20.94 18.41 -58.49
N ALA A 30 -20.02 17.52 -58.08
CA ALA A 30 -20.10 16.61 -56.92
C ALA A 30 -20.95 15.33 -57.14
N ASP A 31 -20.36 14.35 -57.82
CA ASP A 31 -20.83 12.96 -57.80
C ASP A 31 -20.53 12.31 -56.45
N ALA A 32 -21.57 12.16 -55.61
CA ALA A 32 -21.54 11.35 -54.40
C ALA A 32 -22.36 10.07 -54.64
N ASN A 33 -21.78 9.07 -55.33
CA ASN A 33 -22.30 7.70 -55.37
C ASN A 33 -21.27 6.69 -55.90
N SER A 34 -20.33 6.29 -55.04
CA SER A 34 -19.48 5.11 -55.24
C SER A 34 -19.14 4.40 -53.91
N TYR A 35 -20.12 4.28 -53.01
CA TYR A 35 -19.99 3.52 -51.76
C TYR A 35 -20.56 2.10 -51.92
N SER A 36 -19.94 1.32 -52.81
CA SER A 36 -20.08 -0.14 -52.84
C SER A 36 -18.84 -0.75 -53.51
N THR A 37 -18.34 -1.86 -52.98
CA THR A 37 -16.98 -2.42 -53.16
C THR A 37 -15.88 -1.65 -52.40
N LEU A 38 -15.43 -2.26 -51.31
CA LEU A 38 -14.26 -1.86 -50.53
C LEU A 38 -13.00 -2.03 -51.38
N GLY A 39 -12.46 -0.92 -51.91
CA GLY A 39 -11.22 -0.89 -52.67
C GLY A 39 -9.99 -0.87 -51.75
N HIS A 40 -8.99 -1.71 -52.08
CA HIS A 40 -7.69 -1.76 -51.39
C HIS A 40 -6.92 -0.43 -51.52
N ASP A 41 -6.79 0.36 -50.44
CA ASP A 41 -5.99 1.59 -50.53
C ASP A 41 -5.26 2.07 -49.26
N ASP A 42 -5.35 1.40 -48.10
CA ASP A 42 -4.38 1.58 -46.98
C ASP A 42 -4.48 0.51 -45.86
N ALA A 43 -4.49 -0.77 -46.24
CA ALA A 43 -4.15 -1.88 -45.36
C ALA A 43 -3.60 -3.03 -46.21
N THR A 44 -2.76 -3.90 -45.65
CA THR A 44 -2.46 -5.20 -46.26
C THR A 44 -3.16 -6.33 -45.50
N PRO A 45 -4.41 -6.70 -45.87
CA PRO A 45 -5.00 -7.98 -45.50
C PRO A 45 -4.14 -9.20 -45.89
N ASN A 46 -3.16 -9.02 -46.77
CA ASN A 46 -2.25 -10.07 -47.28
C ASN A 46 -0.77 -9.89 -46.87
N GLY A 47 -0.46 -9.17 -45.79
CA GLY A 47 0.79 -9.37 -45.04
C GLY A 47 2.14 -9.01 -45.71
N SER A 48 2.19 -8.01 -46.61
CA SER A 48 3.47 -7.46 -47.09
C SER A 48 3.32 -6.06 -47.70
N ASN A 49 3.82 -5.01 -47.03
CA ASN A 49 4.96 -4.21 -47.53
C ASN A 49 5.39 -3.04 -46.63
N PHE A 50 4.59 -2.57 -45.66
CA PHE A 50 4.98 -1.45 -44.78
C PHE A 50 4.74 -1.78 -43.31
N THR A 51 5.76 -1.63 -42.47
CA THR A 51 5.70 -1.96 -41.03
C THR A 51 5.51 -0.76 -40.11
N PHE A 52 5.69 0.47 -40.60
CA PHE A 52 5.55 1.71 -39.84
C PHE A 52 5.35 2.92 -40.77
N VAL A 53 4.92 4.07 -40.23
CA VAL A 53 4.57 5.26 -41.04
C VAL A 53 5.78 5.85 -41.76
N CYS A 54 6.87 6.14 -41.04
CA CYS A 54 8.07 6.81 -41.56
C CYS A 54 9.05 5.85 -42.24
N ASP A 55 8.53 5.08 -43.19
CA ASP A 55 9.28 4.18 -44.06
C ASP A 55 9.58 4.86 -45.41
N PRO A 56 10.86 5.03 -45.82
CA PRO A 56 11.23 5.56 -47.13
C PRO A 56 10.55 4.84 -48.31
N GLU A 57 10.31 3.53 -48.22
CA GLU A 57 9.64 2.77 -49.28
C GLU A 57 8.15 3.14 -49.37
N ARG A 58 7.47 3.35 -48.22
CA ARG A 58 6.08 3.84 -48.18
C ARG A 58 5.95 5.22 -48.82
N TYR A 59 6.81 6.16 -48.44
CA TYR A 59 6.80 7.51 -49.01
C TYR A 59 7.09 7.50 -50.51
N SER A 60 8.07 6.72 -50.97
CA SER A 60 8.37 6.54 -52.40
C SER A 60 7.16 6.00 -53.17
N ASN A 61 6.46 5.00 -52.64
CA ASN A 61 5.28 4.41 -53.29
C ASN A 61 4.05 5.32 -53.29
N LEU A 62 3.95 6.25 -52.34
CA LEU A 62 2.92 7.29 -52.30
C LEU A 62 3.28 8.55 -53.14
N GLY A 63 4.49 8.61 -53.70
CA GLY A 63 4.96 9.78 -54.46
C GLY A 63 5.30 11.00 -53.58
N LEU A 64 5.67 10.77 -52.32
CA LEU A 64 5.98 11.78 -51.30
C LEU A 64 7.47 11.75 -50.94
N ASP A 65 8.06 12.90 -50.57
CA ASP A 65 9.41 12.95 -50.00
C ASP A 65 9.32 12.94 -48.46
N MET A 66 9.75 11.84 -47.84
CA MET A 66 9.77 11.70 -46.37
C MET A 66 10.57 12.82 -45.68
N LYS A 67 11.60 13.39 -46.33
CA LYS A 67 12.42 14.47 -45.75
C LYS A 67 11.69 15.81 -45.66
N ALA A 68 10.55 15.96 -46.33
CA ALA A 68 9.70 17.14 -46.20
C ALA A 68 8.86 17.14 -44.90
N PHE A 69 8.88 16.05 -44.13
CA PHE A 69 8.03 15.83 -42.95
C PHE A 69 8.86 15.71 -41.67
N PRO A 70 9.05 16.80 -40.89
CA PRO A 70 9.81 16.79 -39.63
C PRO A 70 9.32 15.74 -38.62
N PHE A 71 8.04 15.36 -38.62
CA PHE A 71 7.56 14.26 -37.77
C PHE A 71 8.20 12.89 -38.05
N CYS A 72 8.93 12.72 -39.15
CA CYS A 72 9.74 11.53 -39.44
C CYS A 72 11.23 11.66 -39.07
N ASP A 73 11.68 12.79 -38.51
CA ASP A 73 13.03 12.94 -37.97
C ASP A 73 13.12 12.38 -36.54
N LYS A 74 13.78 11.22 -36.40
CA LYS A 74 13.97 10.52 -35.12
C LYS A 74 14.91 11.25 -34.15
N SER A 75 15.58 12.33 -34.56
CA SER A 75 16.39 13.18 -33.66
C SER A 75 15.55 14.21 -32.88
N LEU A 76 14.30 14.42 -33.26
CA LEU A 76 13.36 15.31 -32.58
C LEU A 76 12.55 14.54 -31.52
N SER A 77 12.14 15.22 -30.45
CA SER A 77 11.26 14.64 -29.42
C SER A 77 9.87 14.31 -29.97
N TYR A 78 9.18 13.35 -29.36
CA TYR A 78 7.83 12.97 -29.78
C TYR A 78 6.83 14.14 -29.74
N ASP A 79 6.93 15.05 -28.77
CA ASP A 79 6.08 16.26 -28.73
C ASP A 79 6.30 17.18 -29.93
N VAL A 80 7.55 17.42 -30.33
CA VAL A 80 7.88 18.23 -31.51
C VAL A 80 7.36 17.55 -32.79
N ARG A 81 7.54 16.23 -32.89
CA ARG A 81 7.09 15.43 -34.04
C ARG A 81 5.56 15.38 -34.13
N ALA A 82 4.86 15.12 -33.04
CA ALA A 82 3.40 15.12 -32.99
C ALA A 82 2.84 16.53 -33.26
N SER A 83 3.47 17.57 -32.73
CA SER A 83 3.12 18.97 -33.00
C SER A 83 3.27 19.33 -34.49
N ASP A 84 4.32 18.86 -35.16
CA ASP A 84 4.50 19.06 -36.61
C ASP A 84 3.43 18.31 -37.41
N LEU A 85 3.21 17.02 -37.13
CA LEU A 85 2.19 16.21 -37.80
C LEU A 85 0.79 16.85 -37.73
N VAL A 86 0.36 17.26 -36.54
CA VAL A 86 -0.93 17.90 -36.30
C VAL A 86 -1.03 19.25 -37.01
N LYS A 87 0.03 20.07 -36.96
CA LYS A 87 0.09 21.37 -37.66
C LYS A 87 -0.03 21.23 -39.18
N GLN A 88 0.39 20.11 -39.75
CA GLN A 88 0.28 19.85 -41.19
C GLN A 88 -1.12 19.41 -41.64
N MET A 89 -2.03 19.05 -40.73
CA MET A 89 -3.41 18.66 -41.03
C MET A 89 -4.34 19.88 -41.16
N THR A 90 -5.36 19.78 -42.01
CA THR A 90 -6.51 20.72 -42.01
C THR A 90 -7.48 20.34 -40.90
N LEU A 91 -8.33 21.28 -40.47
CA LEU A 91 -9.39 21.01 -39.48
C LEU A 91 -10.23 19.76 -39.80
N SER A 92 -10.64 19.57 -41.05
CA SER A 92 -11.43 18.40 -41.46
C SER A 92 -10.66 17.09 -41.35
N GLU A 93 -9.36 17.10 -41.65
CA GLU A 93 -8.51 15.92 -41.45
C GLU A 93 -8.32 15.63 -39.96
N LYS A 94 -8.04 16.65 -39.14
CA LYS A 94 -7.91 16.56 -37.68
C LYS A 94 -9.13 15.91 -37.01
N VAL A 95 -10.33 16.37 -37.37
CA VAL A 95 -11.61 15.83 -36.85
C VAL A 95 -11.76 14.33 -37.14
N LEU A 96 -11.31 13.86 -38.31
CA LEU A 96 -11.35 12.44 -38.69
C LEU A 96 -10.28 11.57 -38.00
N GLN A 97 -9.42 12.15 -37.16
CA GLN A 97 -8.44 11.42 -36.35
C GLN A 97 -8.90 11.19 -34.89
N LEU A 98 -10.01 11.82 -34.47
CA LEU A 98 -10.51 11.86 -33.08
C LEU A 98 -11.45 10.71 -32.70
N GLY A 99 -11.85 9.84 -33.64
CA GLY A 99 -12.63 8.63 -33.36
C GLY A 99 -11.74 7.39 -33.31
N ASN A 100 -12.24 6.31 -32.69
CA ASN A 100 -11.52 5.03 -32.60
C ASN A 100 -11.14 4.48 -33.99
N THR A 101 -12.02 4.62 -34.98
CA THR A 101 -11.69 4.42 -36.39
C THR A 101 -11.07 5.70 -36.96
N ASN A 102 -9.75 5.79 -36.89
CA ASN A 102 -8.99 6.91 -37.45
C ASN A 102 -8.79 6.71 -38.97
N TYR A 103 -9.20 7.71 -39.76
CA TYR A 103 -9.25 7.62 -41.23
C TYR A 103 -7.90 7.88 -41.93
N GLY A 104 -6.84 8.24 -41.20
CA GLY A 104 -5.52 8.59 -41.73
C GLY A 104 -5.52 9.88 -42.55
N VAL A 105 -4.35 10.20 -43.13
CA VAL A 105 -4.14 11.37 -44.00
C VAL A 105 -3.12 11.01 -45.10
N ARG A 106 -3.61 10.48 -46.22
CA ARG A 106 -2.77 9.97 -47.33
C ARG A 106 -1.73 10.98 -47.83
N ARG A 107 -2.05 12.28 -47.91
CA ARG A 107 -1.12 13.33 -48.35
C ARG A 107 0.05 13.59 -47.40
N LEU A 108 -0.03 13.08 -46.17
CA LEU A 108 1.04 13.11 -45.16
C LEU A 108 1.67 11.71 -45.00
N GLY A 109 1.35 10.73 -45.85
CA GLY A 109 1.81 9.35 -45.69
C GLY A 109 1.15 8.57 -44.55
N LEU A 110 0.30 9.21 -43.73
CA LEU A 110 -0.32 8.62 -42.56
C LEU A 110 -1.44 7.63 -42.95
N PRO A 111 -1.32 6.33 -42.65
CA PRO A 111 -2.37 5.33 -42.90
C PRO A 111 -3.54 5.48 -41.92
N LYS A 112 -4.59 4.69 -42.16
CA LYS A 112 -5.66 4.45 -41.18
C LYS A 112 -5.11 3.76 -39.92
N TYR A 113 -5.76 3.98 -38.79
CA TYR A 113 -5.49 3.28 -37.54
C TYR A 113 -6.80 2.95 -36.83
N GLU A 114 -6.84 1.84 -36.10
CA GLU A 114 -7.99 1.48 -35.28
C GLU A 114 -7.55 1.37 -33.82
N TRP A 115 -8.12 2.21 -32.97
CA TRP A 115 -7.77 2.31 -31.56
C TRP A 115 -8.41 1.20 -30.71
N TRP A 116 -9.57 0.69 -31.12
CA TRP A 116 -10.34 -0.29 -30.35
C TRP A 116 -9.87 -1.72 -30.61
N SER A 117 -8.98 -2.21 -29.75
CA SER A 117 -8.75 -3.66 -29.54
C SER A 117 -8.93 -4.02 -28.07
N GLU A 118 -9.19 -5.29 -27.77
CA GLU A 118 -9.44 -5.77 -26.40
C GLU A 118 -8.42 -6.87 -26.01
N ALA A 119 -7.99 -6.85 -24.75
CA ALA A 119 -6.93 -7.72 -24.21
C ALA A 119 -7.20 -8.13 -22.76
N LEU A 120 -8.46 -8.34 -22.37
CA LEU A 120 -8.87 -8.45 -20.98
C LEU A 120 -8.21 -9.63 -20.25
N HIS A 121 -8.13 -10.79 -20.91
CA HIS A 121 -7.48 -12.02 -20.42
C HIS A 121 -6.95 -12.88 -21.60
N GLY A 122 -6.46 -12.21 -22.63
CA GLY A 122 -6.17 -12.80 -23.95
C GLY A 122 -6.49 -11.79 -25.04
N VAL A 123 -5.83 -11.88 -26.19
CA VAL A 123 -6.15 -11.03 -27.35
C VAL A 123 -7.56 -11.36 -27.84
N SER A 124 -8.34 -10.35 -28.22
CA SER A 124 -9.76 -10.48 -28.49
C SER A 124 -10.20 -9.76 -29.76
N ASN A 125 -11.22 -10.30 -30.42
CA ASN A 125 -11.91 -9.70 -31.56
C ASN A 125 -13.24 -9.03 -31.15
N VAL A 126 -13.38 -8.66 -29.88
CA VAL A 126 -14.33 -7.63 -29.45
C VAL A 126 -13.74 -6.28 -29.82
N GLY A 127 -14.50 -5.51 -30.60
CA GLY A 127 -14.01 -4.30 -31.28
C GLY A 127 -13.40 -4.59 -32.66
N PRO A 128 -13.32 -3.57 -33.55
CA PRO A 128 -12.87 -3.73 -34.94
C PRO A 128 -11.35 -3.85 -35.14
N GLY A 129 -10.52 -3.52 -34.14
CA GLY A 129 -9.07 -3.39 -34.30
C GLY A 129 -8.30 -4.71 -34.34
N THR A 130 -8.95 -5.85 -34.07
CA THR A 130 -8.32 -7.17 -34.06
C THR A 130 -9.24 -8.23 -34.68
N PHE A 131 -8.70 -9.12 -35.51
CA PHE A 131 -9.45 -10.21 -36.14
C PHE A 131 -8.63 -11.52 -36.26
N PHE A 132 -9.34 -12.63 -36.40
CA PHE A 132 -8.79 -13.97 -36.57
C PHE A 132 -9.10 -14.53 -37.97
N ASP A 133 -8.17 -15.29 -38.56
CA ASP A 133 -8.26 -15.87 -39.91
C ASP A 133 -7.42 -17.16 -40.05
N ASP A 134 -7.30 -17.73 -41.25
CA ASP A 134 -6.49 -18.95 -41.46
C ASP A 134 -4.99 -18.79 -41.11
N LEU A 135 -4.47 -17.55 -41.09
CA LEU A 135 -3.10 -17.30 -40.66
C LEU A 135 -3.00 -17.25 -39.13
N VAL A 136 -3.91 -16.56 -38.45
CA VAL A 136 -4.02 -16.53 -36.99
C VAL A 136 -5.42 -16.98 -36.58
N PRO A 137 -5.66 -18.30 -36.40
CA PRO A 137 -7.00 -18.82 -36.17
C PRO A 137 -7.50 -18.62 -34.73
N GLY A 138 -6.62 -18.17 -33.83
CA GLY A 138 -6.91 -17.91 -32.43
C GLY A 138 -5.69 -17.40 -31.67
N SER A 139 -5.88 -17.10 -30.39
CA SER A 139 -4.88 -16.63 -29.43
C SER A 139 -5.15 -17.24 -28.06
N THR A 140 -4.17 -17.18 -27.15
CA THR A 140 -4.24 -17.85 -25.86
C THR A 140 -5.33 -17.21 -24.98
N SER A 141 -6.34 -17.99 -24.59
CA SER A 141 -7.39 -17.53 -23.68
C SER A 141 -7.09 -17.96 -22.24
N PHE A 142 -6.56 -17.03 -21.46
CA PHE A 142 -6.31 -17.19 -20.03
C PHE A 142 -7.62 -17.25 -19.22
N PRO A 143 -7.57 -17.66 -17.93
CA PRO A 143 -8.71 -17.49 -17.04
C PRO A 143 -9.11 -16.02 -16.93
N THR A 144 -10.42 -15.79 -16.78
CA THR A 144 -10.98 -14.44 -16.58
C THR A 144 -10.33 -13.72 -15.40
N VAL A 145 -10.40 -12.39 -15.40
CA VAL A 145 -9.67 -11.53 -14.45
C VAL A 145 -9.94 -11.93 -13.00
N ILE A 146 -11.20 -12.19 -12.63
CA ILE A 146 -11.58 -12.61 -11.27
C ILE A 146 -10.93 -13.94 -10.85
N THR A 147 -10.70 -14.84 -11.81
CA THR A 147 -10.08 -16.15 -11.59
C THR A 147 -8.56 -16.00 -11.47
N SER A 148 -7.96 -15.18 -12.34
CA SER A 148 -6.54 -14.85 -12.29
C SER A 148 -6.18 -14.07 -11.01
N ALA A 149 -7.07 -13.19 -10.52
CA ALA A 149 -6.92 -12.45 -9.28
C ALA A 149 -6.91 -13.36 -8.04
N ALA A 150 -7.70 -14.45 -8.06
CA ALA A 150 -7.74 -15.45 -6.99
C ALA A 150 -6.39 -16.16 -6.72
N ALA A 151 -5.42 -16.06 -7.63
CA ALA A 151 -4.05 -16.51 -7.41
C ALA A 151 -3.28 -15.65 -6.39
N PHE A 152 -3.62 -14.37 -6.24
CA PHE A 152 -2.88 -13.36 -5.46
C PHE A 152 -1.37 -13.36 -5.77
N ASN A 153 -1.04 -13.34 -7.06
CA ASN A 153 0.33 -13.48 -7.55
C ASN A 153 0.66 -12.37 -8.57
N GLU A 154 1.25 -11.27 -8.08
CA GLU A 154 1.67 -10.13 -8.90
C GLU A 154 2.55 -10.54 -10.09
N SER A 155 3.46 -11.50 -9.87
CA SER A 155 4.36 -12.00 -10.92
C SER A 155 3.63 -12.78 -12.01
N LEU A 156 2.58 -13.53 -11.65
CA LEU A 156 1.70 -14.20 -12.62
C LEU A 156 0.94 -13.17 -13.45
N TRP A 157 0.34 -12.15 -12.82
CA TRP A 157 -0.42 -11.12 -13.54
C TRP A 157 0.45 -10.35 -14.54
N LYS A 158 1.68 -9.97 -14.15
CA LYS A 158 2.64 -9.37 -15.08
C LYS A 158 3.05 -10.34 -16.21
N THR A 159 3.18 -11.64 -15.90
CA THR A 159 3.56 -12.66 -16.90
C THR A 159 2.43 -12.91 -17.91
N ILE A 160 1.16 -12.95 -17.48
CA ILE A 160 0.01 -13.02 -18.39
C ILE A 160 -0.01 -11.79 -19.29
N GLY A 161 0.12 -10.57 -18.74
CA GLY A 161 0.22 -9.35 -19.56
C GLY A 161 1.39 -9.38 -20.56
N ARG A 162 2.54 -9.96 -20.18
CA ARG A 162 3.68 -10.17 -21.09
C ARG A 162 3.37 -11.16 -22.21
N ALA A 163 2.66 -12.25 -21.93
CA ALA A 163 2.24 -13.22 -22.94
C ALA A 163 1.25 -12.56 -23.92
N VAL A 164 0.17 -11.96 -23.41
CA VAL A 164 -0.86 -11.27 -24.21
C VAL A 164 -0.26 -10.17 -25.09
N SER A 165 0.65 -9.33 -24.58
CA SER A 165 1.33 -8.31 -25.41
C SER A 165 2.32 -8.87 -26.43
N THR A 166 2.80 -10.11 -26.24
CA THR A 166 3.64 -10.79 -27.25
C THR A 166 2.78 -11.28 -28.40
N GLU A 167 1.64 -11.92 -28.10
CA GLU A 167 0.69 -12.38 -29.11
C GLU A 167 0.09 -11.18 -29.87
N ALA A 168 -0.27 -10.11 -29.16
CA ALA A 168 -0.72 -8.84 -29.74
C ALA A 168 0.30 -8.26 -30.74
N ARG A 169 1.60 -8.20 -30.37
CA ARG A 169 2.65 -7.71 -31.28
C ARG A 169 2.90 -8.66 -32.46
N ALA A 170 2.83 -9.96 -32.25
CA ALA A 170 2.90 -10.94 -33.33
C ALA A 170 1.73 -10.77 -34.31
N MET A 171 0.51 -10.55 -33.81
CA MET A 171 -0.67 -10.28 -34.65
C MET A 171 -0.57 -8.93 -35.37
N TYR A 172 -0.06 -7.88 -34.72
CA TYR A 172 0.21 -6.59 -35.37
C TYR A 172 1.21 -6.72 -36.52
N ASN A 173 2.34 -7.42 -36.31
CA ASN A 173 3.33 -7.67 -37.36
C ASN A 173 2.75 -8.46 -38.55
N LEU A 174 1.74 -9.29 -38.31
CA LEU A 174 1.00 -10.00 -39.35
C LEU A 174 -0.16 -9.17 -39.94
N GLY A 175 -0.45 -7.97 -39.44
CA GLY A 175 -1.56 -7.12 -39.89
C GLY A 175 -2.95 -7.59 -39.45
N ARG A 176 -3.05 -8.30 -38.32
CA ARG A 176 -4.29 -8.86 -37.73
C ARG A 176 -4.79 -8.12 -36.49
N ALA A 177 -4.00 -7.19 -35.94
CA ALA A 177 -4.32 -6.45 -34.72
C ALA A 177 -3.76 -5.02 -34.73
N GLY A 178 -4.31 -4.15 -33.88
CA GLY A 178 -3.75 -2.85 -33.53
C GLY A 178 -2.66 -2.93 -32.43
N LEU A 179 -2.29 -1.77 -31.88
CA LEU A 179 -1.29 -1.64 -30.81
C LEU A 179 -1.83 -1.05 -29.50
N THR A 180 -3.12 -0.75 -29.45
CA THR A 180 -3.82 -0.09 -28.34
C THR A 180 -4.94 -0.99 -27.87
N TYR A 181 -4.94 -1.34 -26.59
CA TYR A 181 -5.86 -2.32 -26.01
C TYR A 181 -6.59 -1.73 -24.81
N TRP A 182 -7.92 -1.81 -24.82
CA TRP A 182 -8.77 -1.21 -23.80
C TRP A 182 -8.96 -2.12 -22.58
N SER A 183 -7.84 -2.51 -22.00
CA SER A 183 -7.77 -3.41 -20.85
C SER A 183 -6.60 -2.99 -19.94
N PRO A 184 -6.67 -3.21 -18.62
CA PRO A 184 -7.68 -3.99 -17.89
C PRO A 184 -8.93 -3.21 -17.40
N ASN A 185 -10.02 -3.93 -17.13
CA ASN A 185 -11.12 -3.46 -16.30
C ASN A 185 -10.70 -3.55 -14.81
N ILE A 186 -10.78 -2.42 -14.09
CA ILE A 186 -10.28 -2.25 -12.73
C ILE A 186 -11.32 -1.56 -11.82
N ASN A 187 -12.59 -1.66 -12.17
CA ASN A 187 -13.69 -1.29 -11.27
C ASN A 187 -13.74 -2.27 -10.08
N VAL A 188 -14.03 -1.74 -8.89
CA VAL A 188 -14.15 -2.54 -7.65
C VAL A 188 -15.55 -3.17 -7.60
N VAL A 189 -15.64 -4.47 -7.31
CA VAL A 189 -16.95 -5.14 -7.13
C VAL A 189 -17.60 -4.70 -5.82
N ARG A 190 -18.40 -3.63 -5.90
CA ARG A 190 -19.13 -3.03 -4.77
C ARG A 190 -20.41 -3.77 -4.40
N ASP A 191 -21.05 -4.42 -5.38
CA ASP A 191 -22.24 -5.27 -5.19
C ASP A 191 -22.03 -6.61 -5.92
N PRO A 192 -22.19 -7.76 -5.23
CA PRO A 192 -21.96 -9.08 -5.85
C PRO A 192 -22.92 -9.41 -6.99
N ARG A 193 -24.01 -8.66 -7.18
CA ARG A 193 -24.95 -8.84 -8.30
C ARG A 193 -24.43 -8.35 -9.65
N TRP A 194 -23.39 -7.52 -9.69
CA TRP A 194 -22.91 -6.87 -10.90
C TRP A 194 -22.46 -7.86 -11.98
N GLY A 195 -23.08 -7.76 -13.17
CA GLY A 195 -22.89 -8.69 -14.28
C GLY A 195 -21.46 -8.72 -14.85
N ARG A 196 -20.71 -7.63 -14.69
CA ARG A 196 -19.31 -7.52 -15.16
C ARG A 196 -18.26 -7.81 -14.08
N ALA A 197 -18.65 -8.34 -12.92
CA ALA A 197 -17.71 -8.80 -11.88
C ALA A 197 -16.70 -9.86 -12.40
N ILE A 198 -17.03 -10.55 -13.51
CA ILE A 198 -16.13 -11.46 -14.26
C ILE A 198 -14.87 -10.77 -14.79
N GLU A 199 -14.98 -9.48 -15.11
CA GLU A 199 -13.94 -8.70 -15.77
C GLU A 199 -12.94 -8.08 -14.80
N THR A 200 -13.19 -8.13 -13.48
CA THR A 200 -12.42 -7.34 -12.52
C THR A 200 -11.68 -8.19 -11.48
N PRO A 201 -10.67 -7.62 -10.78
CA PRO A 201 -9.88 -8.37 -9.79
C PRO A 201 -10.55 -8.54 -8.42
N GLY A 202 -11.83 -8.18 -8.26
CA GLY A 202 -12.59 -8.38 -7.03
C GLY A 202 -13.01 -7.09 -6.30
N GLU A 203 -13.25 -7.21 -4.99
CA GLU A 203 -13.87 -6.16 -4.16
C GLU A 203 -12.88 -5.30 -3.36
N ASP A 204 -11.57 -5.57 -3.46
CA ASP A 204 -10.54 -4.85 -2.71
C ASP A 204 -9.77 -3.81 -3.55
N PRO A 205 -9.82 -2.50 -3.24
CA PRO A 205 -9.12 -1.47 -4.01
C PRO A 205 -7.60 -1.65 -4.12
N PHE A 206 -6.94 -2.23 -3.12
CA PHE A 206 -5.49 -2.42 -3.14
C PHE A 206 -5.10 -3.59 -4.05
N VAL A 207 -5.78 -4.74 -3.95
CA VAL A 207 -5.59 -5.89 -4.84
C VAL A 207 -5.94 -5.53 -6.28
N VAL A 208 -7.03 -4.81 -6.51
CA VAL A 208 -7.42 -4.33 -7.84
C VAL A 208 -6.36 -3.38 -8.41
N GLY A 209 -5.85 -2.44 -7.61
CA GLY A 209 -4.74 -1.56 -8.02
C GLY A 209 -3.42 -2.29 -8.28
N LYS A 210 -3.08 -3.32 -7.50
CA LYS A 210 -1.89 -4.17 -7.74
C LYS A 210 -2.04 -5.07 -8.97
N TYR A 211 -3.24 -5.58 -9.24
CA TYR A 211 -3.53 -6.26 -10.51
C TYR A 211 -3.35 -5.29 -11.68
N ALA A 212 -3.96 -4.10 -11.60
CA ALA A 212 -3.86 -3.05 -12.61
C ALA A 212 -2.40 -2.73 -12.94
N ALA A 213 -1.60 -2.34 -11.94
CA ALA A 213 -0.21 -2.00 -12.12
C ALA A 213 0.61 -3.14 -12.75
N ASN A 214 0.46 -4.38 -12.27
CA ASN A 214 1.23 -5.51 -12.81
C ASN A 214 0.79 -5.92 -14.22
N TYR A 215 -0.51 -5.95 -14.52
CA TYR A 215 -1.02 -6.31 -15.83
C TYR A 215 -0.68 -5.24 -16.89
N VAL A 216 -0.85 -3.97 -16.55
CA VAL A 216 -0.44 -2.81 -17.37
C VAL A 216 1.07 -2.87 -17.64
N ARG A 217 1.91 -3.06 -16.62
CA ARG A 217 3.36 -3.22 -16.81
C ARG A 217 3.69 -4.44 -17.67
N GLY A 218 2.93 -5.54 -17.56
CA GLY A 218 3.08 -6.71 -18.41
C GLY A 218 2.74 -6.44 -19.88
N LEU A 219 1.71 -5.63 -20.14
CA LEU A 219 1.33 -5.22 -21.50
C LEU A 219 2.31 -4.21 -22.10
N GLN A 220 2.74 -3.23 -21.30
CA GLN A 220 3.38 -2.01 -21.79
C GLN A 220 4.91 -2.02 -21.74
N ASP A 221 5.54 -2.71 -20.79
CA ASP A 221 6.98 -2.60 -20.60
C ASP A 221 7.76 -3.21 -21.79
N VAL A 222 8.70 -2.43 -22.31
CA VAL A 222 9.77 -2.91 -23.20
C VAL A 222 10.94 -3.34 -22.32
N GLU A 223 11.42 -4.56 -22.54
CA GLU A 223 12.49 -5.16 -21.73
C GLU A 223 13.77 -4.33 -21.81
N GLY A 224 14.28 -3.90 -20.66
CA GLY A 224 15.43 -3.01 -20.54
C GLY A 224 15.08 -1.51 -20.42
N THR A 225 13.80 -1.13 -20.46
CA THR A 225 13.34 0.28 -20.33
C THR A 225 12.40 0.52 -19.15
N GLU A 226 12.29 -0.43 -18.21
CA GLU A 226 11.37 -0.39 -17.08
C GLU A 226 11.66 0.78 -16.12
N ASN A 227 12.92 1.19 -16.01
CA ASN A 227 13.40 2.27 -15.14
C ASN A 227 13.67 3.59 -15.91
N SER A 228 12.90 3.88 -16.97
CA SER A 228 13.04 5.15 -17.71
C SER A 228 12.82 6.36 -16.80
N THR A 229 13.72 7.34 -16.85
CA THR A 229 13.59 8.60 -16.07
C THR A 229 12.64 9.59 -16.70
N ASP A 230 12.38 9.48 -18.02
CA ASP A 230 11.34 10.22 -18.72
C ASP A 230 10.27 9.21 -19.17
N LEU A 231 9.06 9.37 -18.63
CA LEU A 231 7.93 8.50 -18.91
C LEU A 231 7.18 8.94 -20.19
N ASN A 232 7.27 10.22 -20.57
CA ASN A 232 6.68 10.75 -21.80
C ASN A 232 7.40 10.27 -23.08
N SER A 233 8.68 9.91 -22.98
CA SER A 233 9.44 9.27 -24.07
C SER A 233 9.68 7.77 -23.91
N ARG A 234 9.26 7.15 -22.78
CA ARG A 234 9.39 5.71 -22.54
C ARG A 234 8.71 4.91 -23.66
N PRO A 235 9.40 3.98 -24.34
CA PRO A 235 8.80 3.17 -25.40
C PRO A 235 7.80 2.16 -24.80
N LEU A 236 6.81 1.79 -25.61
CA LEU A 236 5.69 0.93 -25.21
C LEU A 236 5.64 -0.34 -26.05
N LYS A 237 5.47 -1.49 -25.39
CA LYS A 237 5.26 -2.77 -26.06
C LYS A 237 3.85 -2.85 -26.65
N VAL A 238 2.78 -2.74 -25.88
CA VAL A 238 1.47 -2.29 -26.40
C VAL A 238 0.93 -1.17 -25.51
N SER A 239 -0.08 -0.45 -25.95
CA SER A 239 -0.78 0.53 -25.12
C SER A 239 -1.89 -0.18 -24.36
N SER A 240 -2.00 0.11 -23.06
CA SER A 240 -3.01 -0.39 -22.15
C SER A 240 -3.89 0.77 -21.69
N CYS A 241 -5.15 0.48 -21.36
CA CYS A 241 -6.12 1.44 -20.86
C CYS A 241 -6.85 0.89 -19.62
N CYS A 242 -6.76 1.60 -18.50
CA CYS A 242 -7.54 1.24 -17.32
C CYS A 242 -8.97 1.78 -17.43
N LYS A 243 -9.96 0.90 -17.26
CA LYS A 243 -11.39 1.22 -17.42
C LYS A 243 -12.23 0.69 -16.25
N HIS A 244 -13.40 1.25 -15.94
CA HIS A 244 -14.08 2.40 -16.53
C HIS A 244 -14.21 3.50 -15.46
N TYR A 245 -13.68 4.69 -15.75
CA TYR A 245 -13.47 5.77 -14.80
C TYR A 245 -14.67 6.74 -14.78
N ALA A 246 -15.46 6.84 -13.71
CA ALA A 246 -15.34 6.17 -12.41
C ALA A 246 -16.72 5.86 -11.80
N ALA A 247 -16.71 5.10 -10.70
CA ALA A 247 -17.91 4.64 -9.97
C ALA A 247 -18.92 3.83 -10.82
N TYR A 248 -18.42 3.19 -11.89
CA TYR A 248 -19.18 2.26 -12.72
C TYR A 248 -19.18 0.84 -12.11
N ASP A 249 -20.35 0.40 -11.62
CA ASP A 249 -20.56 -0.95 -11.07
C ASP A 249 -22.05 -1.43 -11.16
N VAL A 250 -22.80 -0.86 -12.11
CA VAL A 250 -24.19 -1.24 -12.45
C VAL A 250 -24.31 -1.24 -13.97
N ASP A 251 -24.90 -2.29 -14.55
CA ASP A 251 -25.10 -2.45 -15.99
C ASP A 251 -26.57 -2.31 -16.39
N ASN A 252 -27.41 -3.17 -15.82
CA ASN A 252 -28.86 -3.17 -15.99
C ASN A 252 -29.51 -3.96 -14.84
N TRP A 253 -29.87 -3.25 -13.77
CA TRP A 253 -30.55 -3.84 -12.62
C TRP A 253 -31.98 -3.30 -12.50
N LYS A 254 -32.98 -4.16 -12.69
CA LYS A 254 -34.42 -3.85 -12.55
C LYS A 254 -34.87 -2.62 -13.36
N GLY A 255 -34.28 -2.40 -14.54
CA GLY A 255 -34.58 -1.28 -15.42
C GLY A 255 -33.81 0.02 -15.09
N VAL A 256 -32.82 -0.04 -14.22
CA VAL A 256 -31.80 1.01 -14.06
C VAL A 256 -30.60 0.63 -14.92
N GLU A 257 -30.41 1.34 -16.02
CA GLU A 257 -29.36 1.08 -17.03
C GLU A 257 -28.15 2.00 -16.83
N ARG A 258 -26.96 1.48 -17.11
CA ARG A 258 -25.68 2.23 -17.07
C ARG A 258 -25.68 3.56 -17.82
N TYR A 259 -26.47 3.66 -18.89
CA TYR A 259 -26.57 4.84 -19.75
C TYR A 259 -27.36 6.02 -19.14
N SER A 260 -28.09 5.79 -18.05
CA SER A 260 -28.81 6.84 -17.29
C SER A 260 -28.56 6.76 -15.79
N PHE A 261 -27.68 5.86 -15.34
CA PHE A 261 -27.33 5.72 -13.94
C PHE A 261 -26.49 6.91 -13.46
N ASP A 262 -26.92 7.49 -12.34
CA ASP A 262 -26.28 8.61 -11.67
C ASP A 262 -25.77 8.14 -10.30
N ALA A 263 -24.47 7.84 -10.25
CA ALA A 263 -23.79 7.34 -9.08
C ALA A 263 -23.64 8.46 -8.03
N ARG A 264 -24.48 8.42 -6.99
CA ARG A 264 -24.42 9.34 -5.84
C ARG A 264 -23.43 8.83 -4.80
N VAL A 265 -22.16 9.23 -4.92
CA VAL A 265 -21.03 8.67 -4.19
C VAL A 265 -20.52 9.69 -3.18
N ALA A 266 -20.40 9.31 -1.91
CA ALA A 266 -19.74 10.17 -0.93
C ALA A 266 -18.26 10.37 -1.31
N GLU A 267 -17.75 11.59 -1.29
CA GLU A 267 -16.38 11.91 -1.71
C GLU A 267 -15.31 11.07 -0.95
N GLN A 268 -15.60 10.72 0.30
CA GLN A 268 -14.83 9.77 1.11
C GLN A 268 -14.74 8.37 0.46
N ASP A 269 -15.87 7.80 0.02
CA ASP A 269 -15.92 6.50 -0.67
C ASP A 269 -15.27 6.58 -2.06
N MET A 270 -15.41 7.73 -2.73
CA MET A 270 -14.78 8.02 -4.04
C MET A 270 -13.25 7.94 -3.95
N VAL A 271 -12.63 8.68 -3.02
CA VAL A 271 -11.17 8.68 -2.80
C VAL A 271 -10.66 7.35 -2.24
N GLU A 272 -11.36 6.74 -1.27
CA GLU A 272 -10.89 5.52 -0.62
C GLU A 272 -10.99 4.26 -1.51
N THR A 273 -12.03 4.17 -2.35
CA THR A 273 -12.39 2.93 -3.04
C THR A 273 -12.40 3.06 -4.56
N PHE A 274 -13.15 4.01 -5.11
CA PHE A 274 -13.37 4.06 -6.56
C PHE A 274 -12.20 4.65 -7.36
N LEU A 275 -11.50 5.64 -6.81
CA LEU A 275 -10.35 6.29 -7.46
C LEU A 275 -9.02 5.55 -7.23
N ARG A 276 -8.83 4.89 -6.08
CA ARG A 276 -7.53 4.29 -5.71
C ARG A 276 -6.97 3.29 -6.73
N PRO A 277 -7.75 2.38 -7.35
CA PRO A 277 -7.22 1.49 -8.38
C PRO A 277 -6.70 2.24 -9.61
N PHE A 278 -7.37 3.33 -10.01
CA PHE A 278 -6.95 4.16 -11.13
C PHE A 278 -5.71 5.00 -10.78
N GLU A 279 -5.63 5.54 -9.56
CA GLU A 279 -4.40 6.19 -9.06
C GLU A 279 -3.20 5.25 -9.17
N MET A 280 -3.34 4.00 -8.71
CA MET A 280 -2.28 3.00 -8.79
C MET A 280 -2.00 2.60 -10.25
N CYS A 281 -3.01 2.51 -11.10
CA CYS A 281 -2.83 2.24 -12.52
C CYS A 281 -2.03 3.33 -13.25
N VAL A 282 -2.26 4.62 -12.94
CA VAL A 282 -1.47 5.72 -13.48
C VAL A 282 -0.08 5.78 -12.82
N LYS A 283 0.00 5.95 -11.50
CA LYS A 283 1.27 6.23 -10.80
C LYS A 283 2.21 5.02 -10.71
N GLU A 284 1.69 3.81 -10.48
CA GLU A 284 2.52 2.59 -10.41
C GLU A 284 2.59 1.86 -11.77
N GLY A 285 1.46 1.78 -12.48
CA GLY A 285 1.38 1.12 -13.79
C GLY A 285 2.00 1.92 -14.95
N ASP A 286 2.07 3.25 -14.84
CA ASP A 286 2.40 4.17 -15.95
C ASP A 286 1.54 3.89 -17.20
N VAL A 287 0.22 3.72 -16.98
CA VAL A 287 -0.74 3.38 -18.03
C VAL A 287 -0.80 4.47 -19.11
N SER A 288 -0.85 4.05 -20.38
CA SER A 288 -0.89 4.97 -21.52
C SER A 288 -2.27 5.58 -21.80
N SER A 289 -3.32 5.08 -21.15
CA SER A 289 -4.69 5.52 -21.36
C SER A 289 -5.61 5.27 -20.15
N ILE A 290 -6.65 6.09 -20.02
CA ILE A 290 -7.79 5.87 -19.12
C ILE A 290 -9.09 6.00 -19.92
N MET A 291 -10.06 5.12 -19.67
CA MET A 291 -11.38 5.18 -20.31
C MET A 291 -12.41 5.74 -19.33
N CYS A 292 -13.13 6.80 -19.71
CA CYS A 292 -14.22 7.34 -18.92
C CYS A 292 -15.53 6.56 -19.13
N SER A 293 -16.31 6.37 -18.06
CA SER A 293 -17.51 5.52 -18.05
C SER A 293 -18.77 6.20 -18.58
N TYR A 294 -19.82 5.40 -18.83
CA TYR A 294 -21.14 5.90 -19.25
C TYR A 294 -21.88 6.69 -18.17
N ASN A 295 -21.73 6.33 -16.89
CA ASN A 295 -22.56 6.85 -15.81
C ASN A 295 -22.26 8.32 -15.49
N SER A 296 -23.24 8.98 -14.89
CA SER A 296 -22.98 10.22 -14.15
C SER A 296 -22.40 9.91 -12.77
N VAL A 297 -21.62 10.83 -12.23
CA VAL A 297 -21.23 10.89 -10.82
C VAL A 297 -21.75 12.21 -10.27
N ASP A 298 -22.59 12.14 -9.25
CA ASP A 298 -23.27 13.29 -8.64
C ASP A 298 -24.00 14.26 -9.61
N GLY A 299 -24.46 13.76 -10.74
CA GLY A 299 -25.17 14.52 -11.78
C GLY A 299 -24.28 15.10 -12.89
N ILE A 300 -23.01 14.72 -12.94
CA ILE A 300 -22.07 15.07 -14.02
C ILE A 300 -21.64 13.78 -14.73
N PRO A 301 -21.86 13.60 -16.04
CA PRO A 301 -21.35 12.48 -16.83
C PRO A 301 -19.83 12.36 -16.70
N ALA A 302 -19.32 11.15 -16.41
CA ALA A 302 -17.90 10.97 -16.09
C ALA A 302 -16.95 11.43 -17.23
N CYS A 303 -17.38 11.30 -18.49
CA CYS A 303 -16.66 11.78 -19.66
C CYS A 303 -16.65 13.31 -19.87
N ALA A 304 -17.42 14.08 -19.08
CA ALA A 304 -17.45 15.55 -19.11
C ALA A 304 -17.07 16.21 -17.78
N ASP A 305 -16.63 15.44 -16.77
CA ASP A 305 -16.30 15.98 -15.46
C ASP A 305 -14.87 16.58 -15.41
N PRO A 306 -14.74 17.92 -15.20
CA PRO A 306 -13.43 18.58 -15.12
C PRO A 306 -12.61 18.16 -13.89
N LYS A 307 -13.24 17.78 -12.78
CA LYS A 307 -12.53 17.33 -11.59
C LYS A 307 -11.88 15.98 -11.88
N LEU A 308 -12.67 15.04 -12.40
CA LEU A 308 -12.21 13.68 -12.68
C LEU A 308 -11.13 13.64 -13.77
N LEU A 309 -11.36 14.28 -14.93
CA LEU A 309 -10.47 14.15 -16.09
C LEU A 309 -9.27 15.11 -16.05
N ASN A 310 -9.50 16.37 -15.71
CA ASN A 310 -8.46 17.40 -15.75
C ASN A 310 -7.67 17.44 -14.44
N GLN A 311 -8.36 17.71 -13.32
CA GLN A 311 -7.70 17.93 -12.03
C GLN A 311 -7.04 16.64 -11.53
N THR A 312 -7.77 15.53 -11.50
CA THR A 312 -7.25 14.26 -10.96
C THR A 312 -6.36 13.50 -11.95
N ILE A 313 -6.86 13.02 -13.10
CA ILE A 313 -6.05 12.17 -14.01
C ILE A 313 -4.82 12.92 -14.55
N ARG A 314 -5.01 14.13 -15.08
CA ARG A 314 -3.92 14.88 -15.74
C ARG A 314 -3.11 15.74 -14.77
N GLY A 315 -3.74 16.34 -13.76
CA GLY A 315 -3.07 17.19 -12.77
C GLY A 315 -2.40 16.41 -11.62
N GLU A 316 -3.19 15.72 -10.80
CA GLU A 316 -2.71 15.05 -9.57
C GLU A 316 -1.96 13.74 -9.83
N TRP A 317 -2.27 13.05 -10.94
CA TRP A 317 -1.72 11.74 -11.26
C TRP A 317 -0.73 11.74 -12.43
N ASP A 318 -0.61 12.83 -13.18
CA ASP A 318 0.34 13.03 -14.30
C ASP A 318 0.27 11.91 -15.37
N LEU A 319 -0.92 11.72 -15.97
CA LEU A 319 -1.11 10.72 -17.02
C LEU A 319 -0.26 11.02 -18.29
N HIS A 320 0.79 10.22 -18.50
CA HIS A 320 1.61 10.17 -19.71
C HIS A 320 0.86 9.51 -20.89
N GLY A 321 -0.29 10.05 -21.30
CA GLY A 321 -1.21 9.34 -22.19
C GLY A 321 -2.43 10.15 -22.66
N TYR A 322 -3.43 9.43 -23.15
CA TYR A 322 -4.70 9.95 -23.66
C TYR A 322 -5.89 9.43 -22.85
N ILE A 323 -7.00 10.16 -22.86
CA ILE A 323 -8.27 9.74 -22.24
C ILE A 323 -9.26 9.39 -23.37
N VAL A 324 -9.99 8.28 -23.24
CA VAL A 324 -10.95 7.77 -24.24
C VAL A 324 -12.36 7.57 -23.64
N SER A 325 -13.41 7.71 -24.44
CA SER A 325 -14.78 7.33 -24.01
C SER A 325 -15.00 5.83 -24.06
N ASP A 326 -15.88 5.32 -23.21
CA ASP A 326 -16.59 4.07 -23.48
C ASP A 326 -17.52 4.24 -24.70
N CYS A 327 -18.07 3.14 -25.24
CA CYS A 327 -18.61 3.05 -26.59
C CYS A 327 -20.16 3.07 -26.69
N ASP A 328 -20.87 4.20 -26.84
CA ASP A 328 -20.45 5.57 -27.11
C ASP A 328 -20.95 6.49 -25.98
N SER A 329 -20.07 6.84 -25.03
CA SER A 329 -20.44 7.69 -23.89
C SER A 329 -20.82 9.10 -24.31
N ILE A 330 -20.34 9.61 -25.44
CA ILE A 330 -20.60 10.97 -25.89
C ILE A 330 -22.02 11.07 -26.49
N GLU A 331 -22.49 10.01 -27.16
CA GLU A 331 -23.90 9.83 -27.48
C GLU A 331 -24.76 9.79 -26.22
N VAL A 332 -24.33 9.02 -25.22
CA VAL A 332 -25.06 8.80 -23.96
C VAL A 332 -25.24 10.08 -23.14
N LEU A 333 -24.34 11.07 -23.23
CA LEU A 333 -24.58 12.42 -22.65
C LEU A 333 -25.89 13.06 -23.15
N VAL A 334 -26.15 12.96 -24.45
CA VAL A 334 -27.28 13.61 -25.13
C VAL A 334 -28.52 12.72 -25.08
N ASP A 335 -28.39 11.47 -25.49
CA ASP A 335 -29.51 10.58 -25.78
C ASP A 335 -29.88 9.68 -24.57
N GLY A 336 -28.99 9.51 -23.59
CA GLY A 336 -29.22 8.72 -22.35
C GLY A 336 -29.45 9.58 -21.10
N HIS A 337 -28.49 10.43 -20.72
CA HIS A 337 -28.61 11.34 -19.57
C HIS A 337 -29.47 12.58 -19.84
N HIS A 338 -29.64 12.95 -21.12
CA HIS A 338 -30.21 14.24 -21.54
C HIS A 338 -29.55 15.43 -20.82
N TRP A 339 -28.24 15.35 -20.61
CA TRP A 339 -27.50 16.27 -19.74
C TRP A 339 -27.62 17.70 -20.26
N LEU A 340 -28.02 18.61 -19.37
CA LEU A 340 -28.29 20.04 -19.63
C LEU A 340 -29.30 20.38 -20.75
N GLY A 341 -29.85 19.38 -21.45
CA GLY A 341 -30.58 19.59 -22.71
C GLY A 341 -29.66 19.90 -23.90
N ASP A 342 -28.42 19.45 -23.86
CA ASP A 342 -27.35 19.76 -24.81
C ASP A 342 -27.68 19.38 -26.27
N THR A 343 -27.21 20.21 -27.22
CA THR A 343 -27.09 19.76 -28.61
C THR A 343 -25.87 18.85 -28.79
N LYS A 344 -25.80 18.12 -29.89
CA LYS A 344 -24.63 17.25 -30.18
C LYS A 344 -23.33 18.06 -30.26
N GLU A 345 -23.39 19.29 -30.77
CA GLU A 345 -22.27 20.24 -30.74
C GLU A 345 -21.92 20.79 -29.35
N ASP A 346 -22.86 20.81 -28.40
CA ASP A 346 -22.59 21.14 -26.99
C ASP A 346 -21.92 19.97 -26.27
N ALA A 347 -22.41 18.73 -26.45
CA ALA A 347 -21.81 17.54 -25.84
C ALA A 347 -20.34 17.32 -26.26
N VAL A 348 -20.01 17.49 -27.55
CA VAL A 348 -18.60 17.46 -27.98
C VAL A 348 -17.81 18.66 -27.45
N ALA A 349 -18.45 19.82 -27.24
CA ALA A 349 -17.78 20.98 -26.65
C ALA A 349 -17.50 20.77 -25.16
N HIS A 350 -18.44 20.22 -24.40
CA HIS A 350 -18.28 19.92 -22.98
C HIS A 350 -17.23 18.83 -22.75
N THR A 351 -17.20 17.78 -23.56
CA THR A 351 -16.18 16.71 -23.42
C THR A 351 -14.79 17.15 -23.90
N LEU A 352 -14.66 18.06 -24.88
CA LEU A 352 -13.38 18.67 -25.29
C LEU A 352 -12.97 19.92 -24.48
N ARG A 353 -13.87 20.50 -23.65
CA ARG A 353 -13.63 21.70 -22.80
C ARG A 353 -14.09 21.54 -21.35
N ALA A 354 -14.14 20.31 -20.83
CA ALA A 354 -14.28 19.95 -19.42
C ALA A 354 -13.21 20.62 -18.54
N GLY A 355 -13.35 21.93 -18.32
CA GLY A 355 -12.35 22.81 -17.75
C GLY A 355 -12.79 24.28 -17.67
N GLU A 356 -13.71 24.73 -18.54
CA GLU A 356 -14.36 26.04 -18.35
C GLU A 356 -15.47 25.98 -17.30
N SER A 357 -15.08 26.12 -16.03
CA SER A 357 -15.99 26.66 -15.01
C SER A 357 -16.08 28.18 -15.17
N PHE A 358 -17.29 28.73 -15.00
CA PHE A 358 -17.62 30.15 -15.22
C PHE A 358 -16.96 31.13 -14.20
N ILE A 359 -16.00 30.67 -13.39
CA ILE A 359 -15.33 31.42 -12.33
C ILE A 359 -13.83 31.61 -12.62
N LYS A 360 -13.58 32.63 -13.45
CA LYS A 360 -12.55 33.67 -13.22
C LYS A 360 -11.07 33.26 -13.05
N HIS A 361 -10.43 33.11 -14.21
CA HIS A 361 -9.12 33.71 -14.57
C HIS A 361 -7.81 33.24 -13.91
N ILE A 362 -6.86 32.92 -14.82
CA ILE A 362 -5.40 32.96 -14.71
C ILE A 362 -4.76 31.72 -14.05
N LEU A 363 -4.05 30.93 -14.90
CA LEU A 363 -3.24 29.73 -14.65
C LEU A 363 -3.98 28.36 -14.56
N CYS A 364 -4.58 27.92 -15.68
CA CYS A 364 -4.65 26.51 -16.10
C CYS A 364 -5.00 26.41 -17.60
N GLN A 365 -4.34 25.55 -18.37
CA GLN A 365 -4.71 25.26 -19.76
C GLN A 365 -5.66 24.05 -19.83
N GLU A 366 -6.95 24.25 -19.51
CA GLU A 366 -8.13 23.49 -19.98
C GLU A 366 -7.85 22.10 -20.65
N PHE A 367 -7.79 20.98 -19.91
CA PHE A 367 -7.53 19.62 -20.45
C PHE A 367 -8.75 18.69 -20.32
N CYS A 368 -9.03 17.83 -21.30
CA CYS A 368 -10.30 17.10 -21.39
C CYS A 368 -10.16 15.74 -22.10
N LEU A 369 -11.28 15.13 -22.54
CA LEU A 369 -11.35 13.85 -23.26
C LEU A 369 -10.65 13.95 -24.63
N ASP A 370 -9.85 12.95 -25.03
CA ASP A 370 -9.01 13.04 -26.24
C ASP A 370 -9.48 12.23 -27.43
N LEU A 371 -10.15 11.10 -27.18
CA LEU A 371 -10.55 10.12 -28.18
C LEU A 371 -11.98 9.66 -27.92
N ASP A 372 -12.75 9.56 -29.00
CA ASP A 372 -14.11 9.05 -28.99
C ASP A 372 -14.16 7.56 -29.39
N CYS A 373 -14.66 6.68 -28.53
CA CYS A 373 -15.17 5.39 -28.97
C CYS A 373 -16.57 5.57 -29.55
N GLY A 374 -16.62 5.87 -30.84
CA GLY A 374 -17.84 6.34 -31.46
C GLY A 374 -17.54 7.15 -32.70
N ASP A 375 -18.54 7.90 -33.13
CA ASP A 375 -18.41 8.81 -34.27
C ASP A 375 -18.87 10.24 -33.96
N TYR A 376 -19.27 10.54 -32.73
CA TYR A 376 -19.70 11.88 -32.28
C TYR A 376 -18.61 12.93 -32.51
N TYR A 377 -17.35 12.63 -32.17
CA TYR A 377 -16.25 13.55 -32.47
C TYR A 377 -16.06 13.76 -33.97
N THR A 378 -16.06 12.68 -34.75
CA THR A 378 -15.87 12.75 -36.21
C THR A 378 -17.00 13.47 -36.94
N LYS A 379 -18.22 13.49 -36.37
CA LYS A 379 -19.40 14.16 -36.93
C LYS A 379 -19.54 15.62 -36.50
N TYR A 380 -19.39 15.93 -35.21
CA TYR A 380 -19.88 17.20 -34.64
C TYR A 380 -18.79 18.19 -34.21
N VAL A 381 -17.52 17.76 -34.10
CA VAL A 381 -16.42 18.67 -33.72
C VAL A 381 -16.22 19.79 -34.73
N GLN A 382 -16.35 19.50 -36.03
CA GLN A 382 -16.19 20.54 -37.06
C GLN A 382 -17.30 21.60 -36.99
N SER A 383 -18.56 21.22 -36.78
CA SER A 383 -19.65 22.19 -36.60
C SER A 383 -19.53 22.93 -35.27
N SER A 384 -19.05 22.29 -34.21
CA SER A 384 -18.77 22.92 -32.91
C SER A 384 -17.67 24.00 -33.00
N VAL A 385 -16.59 23.78 -33.77
CA VAL A 385 -15.59 24.82 -34.11
C VAL A 385 -16.24 25.97 -34.90
N GLN A 386 -17.04 25.66 -35.92
CA GLN A 386 -17.70 26.68 -36.76
C GLN A 386 -18.71 27.54 -35.98
N GLN A 387 -19.33 26.98 -34.93
CA GLN A 387 -20.20 27.69 -34.00
C GLN A 387 -19.42 28.49 -32.93
N GLY A 388 -18.09 28.37 -32.87
CA GLY A 388 -17.25 29.02 -31.87
C GLY A 388 -17.33 28.39 -30.47
N LYS A 389 -17.89 27.18 -30.35
CA LYS A 389 -18.03 26.44 -29.08
C LYS A 389 -16.73 25.79 -28.62
N ILE A 390 -15.81 25.50 -29.54
CA ILE A 390 -14.46 24.97 -29.28
C ILE A 390 -13.43 25.63 -30.22
N ARG A 391 -12.14 25.60 -29.87
CA ARG A 391 -11.05 26.11 -30.73
C ARG A 391 -10.36 24.94 -31.42
N GLU A 392 -9.79 25.19 -32.60
CA GLU A 392 -8.93 24.20 -33.27
C GLU A 392 -7.70 23.82 -32.42
N ALA A 393 -7.21 24.73 -31.58
CA ALA A 393 -6.12 24.45 -30.62
C ALA A 393 -6.48 23.43 -29.53
N ASP A 394 -7.77 23.17 -29.29
CA ASP A 394 -8.22 22.15 -28.34
C ASP A 394 -8.10 20.77 -28.97
N ILE A 395 -8.53 20.64 -30.24
CA ILE A 395 -8.32 19.46 -31.08
C ILE A 395 -6.83 19.13 -31.24
N ASP A 396 -6.01 20.15 -31.53
CA ASP A 396 -4.56 19.99 -31.74
C ASP A 396 -3.86 19.34 -30.55
N ARG A 397 -4.40 19.52 -29.35
CA ARG A 397 -3.83 19.01 -28.10
C ARG A 397 -4.13 17.53 -27.92
N SER A 398 -5.38 17.12 -28.08
CA SER A 398 -5.79 15.72 -27.99
C SER A 398 -5.10 14.85 -29.03
N LEU A 399 -4.96 15.36 -30.26
CA LEU A 399 -4.19 14.68 -31.31
C LEU A 399 -2.71 14.51 -30.96
N LYS A 400 -2.08 15.45 -30.23
CA LYS A 400 -0.69 15.25 -29.76
C LYS A 400 -0.57 14.09 -28.79
N TYR A 401 -1.45 14.00 -27.78
CA TYR A 401 -1.42 12.89 -26.83
C TYR A 401 -1.56 11.53 -27.53
N LEU A 402 -2.49 11.43 -28.48
CA LEU A 402 -2.69 10.25 -29.31
C LEU A 402 -1.43 9.91 -30.13
N TYR A 403 -0.89 10.85 -30.91
CA TYR A 403 0.27 10.58 -31.75
C TYR A 403 1.57 10.34 -30.96
N VAL A 404 1.74 10.94 -29.77
CA VAL A 404 2.87 10.62 -28.88
C VAL A 404 2.80 9.16 -28.41
N VAL A 405 1.61 8.63 -28.06
CA VAL A 405 1.47 7.21 -27.72
C VAL A 405 1.77 6.32 -28.92
N LEU A 406 1.27 6.63 -30.12
CA LEU A 406 1.62 5.88 -31.34
C LEU A 406 3.13 5.93 -31.66
N MET A 407 3.81 7.06 -31.42
CA MET A 407 5.27 7.15 -31.56
C MET A 407 6.02 6.29 -30.53
N ARG A 408 5.62 6.31 -29.25
CA ARG A 408 6.17 5.43 -28.20
C ARG A 408 5.96 3.94 -28.52
N LEU A 409 4.86 3.60 -29.20
CA LEU A 409 4.57 2.26 -29.71
C LEU A 409 5.38 1.87 -30.96
N GLY A 410 6.21 2.77 -31.50
CA GLY A 410 6.95 2.53 -32.74
C GLY A 410 6.07 2.44 -33.99
N PHE A 411 4.81 2.91 -33.95
CA PHE A 411 3.93 2.94 -35.13
C PHE A 411 4.53 3.81 -36.25
N PHE A 412 5.23 4.88 -35.89
CA PHE A 412 5.93 5.76 -36.83
C PHE A 412 7.29 5.21 -37.26
N ASP A 413 8.02 4.54 -36.38
CA ASP A 413 9.47 4.33 -36.51
C ASP A 413 9.91 2.86 -36.66
N GLY A 414 9.00 1.91 -36.40
CA GLY A 414 9.29 0.51 -36.14
C GLY A 414 9.90 0.28 -34.76
N ASN A 415 9.84 -0.96 -34.27
CA ASN A 415 10.60 -1.38 -33.08
C ASN A 415 11.41 -2.66 -33.40
N PRO A 416 12.74 -2.53 -33.65
CA PRO A 416 13.60 -3.65 -34.02
C PRO A 416 13.55 -4.86 -33.09
N GLN A 417 13.26 -4.66 -31.80
CA GLN A 417 13.16 -5.73 -30.79
C GLN A 417 11.99 -6.69 -31.05
N TYR A 418 10.96 -6.23 -31.76
CA TYR A 418 9.74 -7.00 -32.02
C TYR A 418 9.55 -7.42 -33.48
N ASN A 419 10.42 -6.99 -34.40
CA ASN A 419 10.33 -7.32 -35.83
C ASN A 419 10.35 -8.83 -36.13
N SER A 420 10.86 -9.68 -35.23
CA SER A 420 10.92 -11.13 -35.41
C SER A 420 9.69 -11.90 -34.89
N LEU A 421 8.73 -11.22 -34.25
CA LEU A 421 7.50 -11.84 -33.75
C LEU A 421 6.52 -12.12 -34.90
N GLY A 422 5.88 -13.28 -34.88
CA GLY A 422 4.90 -13.70 -35.88
C GLY A 422 4.16 -14.98 -35.47
N LYS A 423 3.68 -15.77 -36.44
CA LYS A 423 2.72 -16.87 -36.21
C LYS A 423 3.14 -17.90 -35.15
N LYS A 424 4.45 -18.16 -35.01
CA LYS A 424 5.00 -19.11 -34.02
C LYS A 424 4.88 -18.63 -32.56
N ASP A 425 4.70 -17.32 -32.35
CA ASP A 425 4.71 -16.65 -31.06
C ASP A 425 3.28 -16.41 -30.51
N VAL A 426 2.26 -16.77 -31.31
CA VAL A 426 0.85 -16.85 -30.91
C VAL A 426 0.49 -18.32 -30.66
N CYS A 427 -0.28 -18.62 -29.61
CA CYS A 427 -0.62 -20.00 -29.22
C CYS A 427 0.62 -20.88 -28.96
N SER A 428 1.69 -20.31 -28.38
CA SER A 428 2.87 -21.09 -27.99
C SER A 428 2.53 -22.11 -26.89
N GLU A 429 3.23 -23.25 -26.86
CA GLU A 429 3.00 -24.27 -25.82
C GLU A 429 3.22 -23.72 -24.40
N GLU A 430 4.13 -22.74 -24.26
CA GLU A 430 4.40 -22.01 -23.02
C GLU A 430 3.21 -21.14 -22.60
N ASN A 431 2.63 -20.34 -23.51
CA ASN A 431 1.45 -19.51 -23.21
C ASN A 431 0.25 -20.39 -22.84
N VAL A 432 0.05 -21.50 -23.56
CA VAL A 432 -1.06 -22.42 -23.33
C VAL A 432 -0.93 -23.14 -21.97
N GLU A 433 0.27 -23.55 -21.54
CA GLU A 433 0.45 -24.10 -20.20
C GLU A 433 0.44 -23.00 -19.11
N LEU A 434 0.84 -21.76 -19.41
CA LEU A 434 0.66 -20.61 -18.51
C LEU A 434 -0.84 -20.32 -18.25
N ALA A 435 -1.71 -20.46 -19.26
CA ALA A 435 -3.16 -20.37 -19.06
C ALA A 435 -3.69 -21.47 -18.13
N ARG A 436 -3.13 -22.69 -18.21
CA ARG A 436 -3.45 -23.77 -17.27
C ARG A 436 -2.91 -23.53 -15.87
N GLU A 437 -1.70 -22.97 -15.76
CA GLU A 437 -1.10 -22.64 -14.46
C GLU A 437 -1.89 -21.52 -13.77
N ALA A 438 -2.31 -20.49 -14.50
CA ALA A 438 -3.21 -19.47 -13.98
C ALA A 438 -4.53 -20.07 -13.46
N ALA A 439 -5.10 -21.05 -14.19
CA ALA A 439 -6.31 -21.76 -13.75
C ALA A 439 -6.10 -22.61 -12.48
N ARG A 440 -4.93 -23.26 -12.36
CA ARG A 440 -4.53 -24.00 -11.16
C ARG A 440 -4.30 -23.06 -9.97
N GLU A 441 -3.57 -21.98 -10.18
CA GLU A 441 -3.23 -20.98 -9.16
C GLU A 441 -4.49 -20.30 -8.58
N GLY A 442 -5.45 -19.97 -9.46
CA GLY A 442 -6.72 -19.31 -9.15
C GLY A 442 -7.84 -20.23 -8.66
N THR A 443 -7.70 -21.57 -8.78
CA THR A 443 -8.72 -22.50 -8.25
C THR A 443 -8.73 -22.47 -6.71
N VAL A 444 -9.90 -22.21 -6.12
CA VAL A 444 -10.10 -22.11 -4.68
C VAL A 444 -10.83 -23.33 -4.14
N LEU A 445 -10.21 -24.03 -3.19
CA LEU A 445 -10.85 -25.12 -2.44
C LEU A 445 -11.65 -24.52 -1.27
N LEU A 446 -12.98 -24.56 -1.37
CA LEU A 446 -13.91 -23.99 -0.39
C LEU A 446 -14.29 -24.98 0.73
N LYS A 447 -14.21 -26.28 0.47
CA LYS A 447 -14.52 -27.35 1.43
C LYS A 447 -13.72 -28.60 1.09
N ASN A 448 -13.19 -29.29 2.10
CA ASN A 448 -12.57 -30.61 1.94
C ASN A 448 -12.70 -31.42 3.25
N VAL A 449 -13.84 -32.08 3.44
CA VAL A 449 -14.14 -32.88 4.63
C VAL A 449 -13.51 -34.27 4.49
N GLY A 450 -12.88 -34.76 5.56
CA GLY A 450 -12.30 -36.11 5.61
C GLY A 450 -11.19 -36.37 4.59
N GLU A 451 -10.54 -35.31 4.09
CA GLU A 451 -9.52 -35.40 3.02
C GLU A 451 -10.07 -36.07 1.75
N THR A 452 -11.35 -35.80 1.42
CA THR A 452 -12.04 -36.31 0.22
C THR A 452 -11.26 -36.04 -1.07
N LEU A 453 -10.69 -34.85 -1.19
CA LEU A 453 -9.72 -34.52 -2.22
C LEU A 453 -8.29 -34.51 -1.63
N PRO A 454 -7.27 -34.96 -2.39
CA PRO A 454 -7.36 -35.39 -3.79
C PRO A 454 -7.77 -36.86 -3.97
N LEU A 455 -8.41 -37.14 -5.11
CA LEU A 455 -8.86 -38.47 -5.51
C LEU A 455 -7.72 -39.39 -5.95
N ASP A 456 -7.84 -40.68 -5.61
CA ASP A 456 -6.90 -41.73 -5.99
C ASP A 456 -7.32 -42.41 -7.32
N SER A 457 -6.64 -42.02 -8.41
CA SER A 457 -6.84 -42.58 -9.77
C SER A 457 -6.56 -44.08 -9.88
N GLN A 458 -5.85 -44.70 -8.93
CA GLN A 458 -5.66 -46.15 -8.92
C GLN A 458 -6.89 -46.88 -8.38
N LYS A 459 -7.64 -46.26 -7.46
CA LYS A 459 -8.84 -46.85 -6.83
C LYS A 459 -10.13 -46.55 -7.59
N ILE A 460 -10.25 -45.34 -8.14
CA ILE A 460 -11.43 -44.93 -8.90
C ILE A 460 -11.36 -45.53 -10.30
N LYS A 461 -12.47 -46.11 -10.77
CA LYS A 461 -12.61 -46.64 -12.14
C LYS A 461 -13.81 -46.04 -12.86
N THR A 462 -14.88 -45.73 -12.13
CA THR A 462 -16.09 -45.12 -12.67
C THR A 462 -16.38 -43.76 -12.04
N LEU A 463 -16.67 -42.77 -12.87
CA LEU A 463 -16.99 -41.40 -12.48
C LEU A 463 -18.39 -41.04 -12.98
N ALA A 464 -19.24 -40.48 -12.13
CA ALA A 464 -20.44 -39.77 -12.58
C ALA A 464 -20.10 -38.28 -12.72
N VAL A 465 -20.08 -37.76 -13.94
CA VAL A 465 -19.78 -36.35 -14.21
C VAL A 465 -21.08 -35.65 -14.61
N ILE A 466 -21.56 -34.75 -13.76
CA ILE A 466 -22.94 -34.29 -13.77
C ILE A 466 -23.02 -32.77 -13.80
N GLY A 467 -23.98 -32.21 -14.54
CA GLY A 467 -24.36 -30.79 -14.42
C GLY A 467 -24.19 -29.97 -15.71
N PRO A 468 -24.75 -28.74 -15.76
CA PRO A 468 -24.76 -27.91 -16.96
C PRO A 468 -23.35 -27.52 -17.44
N HIS A 469 -22.40 -27.37 -16.51
CA HIS A 469 -21.02 -26.97 -16.84
C HIS A 469 -20.04 -28.14 -17.00
N ALA A 470 -20.50 -29.40 -16.90
CA ALA A 470 -19.60 -30.54 -17.02
C ALA A 470 -18.96 -30.64 -18.41
N ASN A 471 -19.69 -30.31 -19.48
CA ASN A 471 -19.14 -30.20 -20.84
C ASN A 471 -18.99 -28.73 -21.29
N ALA A 472 -18.55 -27.85 -20.37
CA ALA A 472 -18.39 -26.43 -20.65
C ALA A 472 -17.31 -26.16 -21.72
N THR A 473 -17.65 -25.28 -22.67
CA THR A 473 -16.70 -24.66 -23.61
C THR A 473 -16.78 -23.15 -23.47
N ALA A 474 -17.77 -22.49 -24.08
CA ALA A 474 -17.94 -21.03 -24.03
C ALA A 474 -17.96 -20.47 -22.59
N ALA A 475 -18.62 -21.15 -21.65
CA ALA A 475 -18.61 -20.73 -20.25
C ALA A 475 -17.20 -20.65 -19.64
N MET A 476 -16.25 -21.52 -20.03
CA MET A 476 -14.90 -21.50 -19.42
C MET A 476 -14.10 -20.22 -19.73
N ILE A 477 -14.37 -19.58 -20.87
CA ILE A 477 -13.60 -18.41 -21.34
C ILE A 477 -14.25 -17.07 -20.99
N GLY A 478 -15.50 -17.03 -20.51
CA GLY A 478 -16.15 -15.78 -20.10
C GLY A 478 -16.44 -14.82 -21.26
N ASN A 479 -16.48 -13.51 -20.98
CA ASN A 479 -16.71 -12.44 -21.95
C ASN A 479 -15.39 -11.74 -22.34
N TYR A 480 -15.42 -10.88 -23.37
CA TYR A 480 -14.22 -10.23 -23.93
C TYR A 480 -13.11 -11.18 -24.42
N ALA A 481 -13.39 -12.49 -24.55
CA ALA A 481 -12.46 -13.48 -25.07
C ALA A 481 -12.39 -13.50 -26.62
N GLY A 482 -11.19 -13.69 -27.17
CA GLY A 482 -10.99 -14.05 -28.57
C GLY A 482 -11.26 -15.53 -28.86
N VAL A 483 -10.85 -16.00 -30.04
CA VAL A 483 -10.92 -17.43 -30.38
C VAL A 483 -9.79 -18.18 -29.65
N PRO A 484 -10.07 -19.14 -28.74
CA PRO A 484 -9.04 -19.83 -27.97
C PRO A 484 -8.22 -20.78 -28.83
N CYS A 485 -6.94 -20.97 -28.49
CA CYS A 485 -6.03 -21.85 -29.21
C CYS A 485 -6.50 -23.32 -29.21
N LYS A 486 -6.92 -23.80 -28.03
CA LYS A 486 -7.51 -25.13 -27.86
C LYS A 486 -8.27 -25.21 -26.54
N ILE A 487 -9.58 -25.46 -26.63
CA ILE A 487 -10.43 -25.67 -25.47
C ILE A 487 -10.51 -27.15 -25.08
N ILE A 488 -10.46 -27.47 -23.77
CA ILE A 488 -10.64 -28.83 -23.25
C ILE A 488 -11.61 -28.78 -22.06
N SER A 489 -12.80 -29.37 -22.21
CA SER A 489 -13.86 -29.30 -21.20
C SER A 489 -13.52 -30.09 -19.92
N PRO A 490 -14.23 -29.85 -18.80
CA PRO A 490 -14.09 -30.68 -17.60
C PRO A 490 -14.40 -32.16 -17.90
N LEU A 491 -15.41 -32.45 -18.70
CA LEU A 491 -15.77 -33.80 -19.15
C LEU A 491 -14.62 -34.47 -19.91
N ASP A 492 -14.03 -33.80 -20.89
CA ASP A 492 -12.93 -34.34 -21.70
C ASP A 492 -11.70 -34.64 -20.82
N ALA A 493 -11.37 -33.72 -19.91
CA ALA A 493 -10.24 -33.87 -19.00
C ALA A 493 -10.45 -34.99 -17.97
N LEU A 494 -11.64 -35.09 -17.37
CA LEU A 494 -11.97 -36.12 -16.38
C LEU A 494 -12.07 -37.52 -17.02
N SER A 495 -12.49 -37.61 -18.29
CA SER A 495 -12.52 -38.86 -19.06
C SER A 495 -11.14 -39.49 -19.28
N THR A 496 -10.04 -38.76 -19.03
CA THR A 496 -8.67 -39.33 -19.05
C THR A 496 -8.31 -40.13 -17.79
N TYR A 497 -9.15 -40.13 -16.75
CA TYR A 497 -8.87 -40.78 -15.46
C TYR A 497 -9.73 -42.02 -15.17
N GLY A 498 -10.78 -42.27 -15.95
CA GLY A 498 -11.67 -43.43 -15.78
C GLY A 498 -12.87 -43.42 -16.72
N GLU A 499 -13.74 -44.42 -16.60
CA GLU A 499 -15.00 -44.49 -17.35
C GLU A 499 -16.00 -43.48 -16.80
N VAL A 500 -16.56 -42.62 -17.67
CA VAL A 500 -17.46 -41.52 -17.27
C VAL A 500 -18.90 -41.79 -17.72
N ASP A 501 -19.83 -41.83 -16.75
CA ASP A 501 -21.28 -41.69 -16.99
C ASP A 501 -21.61 -40.19 -16.90
N TYR A 502 -21.72 -39.54 -18.06
CA TYR A 502 -22.04 -38.11 -18.16
C TYR A 502 -23.55 -37.88 -18.20
N GLN A 503 -24.07 -37.03 -17.31
CA GLN A 503 -25.46 -36.62 -17.30
C GLN A 503 -25.58 -35.10 -17.12
N ALA A 504 -26.20 -34.40 -18.08
CA ALA A 504 -26.32 -32.94 -18.01
C ALA A 504 -27.10 -32.45 -16.76
N GLY A 505 -28.09 -33.21 -16.29
CA GLY A 505 -28.89 -32.92 -15.07
C GLY A 505 -29.87 -31.76 -15.23
N CYS A 506 -29.42 -30.67 -15.86
CA CYS A 506 -30.19 -29.56 -16.41
C CYS A 506 -29.92 -29.50 -17.93
N SER A 507 -30.85 -28.96 -18.73
CA SER A 507 -30.63 -28.74 -20.17
C SER A 507 -29.73 -27.53 -20.48
N ASP A 508 -29.68 -26.58 -19.56
CA ASP A 508 -28.96 -25.31 -19.63
C ASP A 508 -28.61 -24.81 -18.22
N THR A 509 -27.82 -23.74 -18.13
CA THR A 509 -27.42 -23.10 -16.87
C THR A 509 -28.62 -22.55 -16.11
N LYS A 510 -29.64 -22.01 -16.80
CA LYS A 510 -30.88 -21.51 -16.17
C LYS A 510 -31.67 -22.60 -15.45
N CYS A 511 -31.52 -23.85 -15.87
CA CYS A 511 -32.09 -25.06 -15.26
C CYS A 511 -33.60 -24.97 -14.98
N ASN A 512 -34.36 -24.38 -15.90
CA ASN A 512 -35.82 -24.24 -15.76
C ASN A 512 -36.57 -25.59 -15.79
N ASN A 513 -35.94 -26.64 -16.33
CA ASN A 513 -36.51 -27.98 -16.48
C ASN A 513 -35.67 -29.04 -15.74
N GLY A 514 -36.21 -29.58 -14.64
CA GLY A 514 -35.57 -30.61 -13.83
C GLY A 514 -35.75 -32.06 -14.31
N SER A 515 -36.31 -32.32 -15.50
CA SER A 515 -36.58 -33.69 -15.99
C SER A 515 -35.33 -34.57 -16.14
N LEU A 516 -34.16 -33.98 -16.36
CA LEU A 516 -32.87 -34.67 -16.47
C LEU A 516 -32.19 -34.97 -15.12
N ILE A 517 -32.77 -34.54 -13.99
CA ILE A 517 -32.23 -34.80 -12.65
C ILE A 517 -32.29 -36.31 -12.31
N PHE A 518 -33.34 -37.01 -12.72
CA PHE A 518 -33.48 -38.45 -12.39
C PHE A 518 -32.41 -39.33 -13.06
N PRO A 519 -32.11 -39.21 -14.37
CA PRO A 519 -30.93 -39.86 -14.97
C PRO A 519 -29.62 -39.54 -14.23
N ALA A 520 -29.41 -38.29 -13.81
CA ALA A 520 -28.22 -37.89 -13.05
C ALA A 520 -28.10 -38.60 -11.69
N THR A 521 -29.21 -38.79 -10.95
CA THR A 521 -29.17 -39.57 -9.70
C THR A 521 -28.88 -41.06 -9.96
N GLN A 522 -29.34 -41.62 -11.08
CA GLN A 522 -29.03 -43.00 -11.47
C GLN A 522 -27.56 -43.23 -11.82
N ALA A 523 -26.89 -42.25 -12.42
CA ALA A 523 -25.44 -42.30 -12.67
C ALA A 523 -24.64 -42.26 -11.35
N ALA A 524 -24.94 -41.28 -10.47
CA ALA A 524 -24.28 -41.11 -9.17
C ALA A 524 -24.43 -42.31 -8.22
N ALA A 525 -25.54 -43.06 -8.32
CA ALA A 525 -25.77 -44.27 -7.54
C ALA A 525 -24.87 -45.47 -7.96
N LYS A 526 -24.29 -45.44 -9.16
CA LYS A 526 -23.45 -46.53 -9.70
C LYS A 526 -21.95 -46.25 -9.57
N ALA A 527 -21.54 -45.01 -9.81
CA ALA A 527 -20.14 -44.60 -9.89
C ALA A 527 -19.37 -44.71 -8.55
N ASP A 528 -18.04 -44.77 -8.64
CA ASP A 528 -17.14 -44.75 -7.48
C ASP A 528 -16.93 -43.35 -6.91
N VAL A 529 -17.12 -42.31 -7.74
CA VAL A 529 -17.10 -40.90 -7.35
C VAL A 529 -18.13 -40.12 -8.17
N THR A 530 -18.70 -39.07 -7.59
CA THR A 530 -19.59 -38.15 -8.29
C THR A 530 -19.00 -36.74 -8.31
N ILE A 531 -18.86 -36.16 -9.50
CA ILE A 531 -18.37 -34.80 -9.72
C ILE A 531 -19.52 -33.99 -10.32
N ILE A 532 -20.03 -33.03 -9.56
CA ILE A 532 -21.12 -32.13 -9.98
C ILE A 532 -20.50 -30.81 -10.40
N VAL A 533 -20.75 -30.36 -11.63
CA VAL A 533 -20.20 -29.13 -12.21
C VAL A 533 -21.36 -28.18 -12.53
N ALA A 534 -21.51 -27.16 -11.69
CA ALA A 534 -22.68 -26.29 -11.57
C ALA A 534 -22.26 -24.81 -11.53
N GLY A 535 -23.21 -23.90 -11.31
CA GLY A 535 -22.94 -22.46 -11.16
C GLY A 535 -23.69 -21.59 -12.16
N ILE A 536 -23.07 -20.49 -12.58
CA ILE A 536 -23.62 -19.48 -13.49
C ILE A 536 -22.67 -19.21 -14.66
N ASP A 537 -23.18 -18.51 -15.67
CA ASP A 537 -22.48 -18.11 -16.89
C ASP A 537 -23.01 -16.76 -17.41
N LEU A 538 -22.57 -16.34 -18.59
CA LEU A 538 -23.00 -15.11 -19.27
C LEU A 538 -24.50 -15.02 -19.59
N SER A 539 -25.28 -16.09 -19.38
CA SER A 539 -26.74 -16.03 -19.49
C SER A 539 -27.42 -15.53 -18.19
N ILE A 540 -26.63 -15.34 -17.12
CA ILE A 540 -27.03 -14.91 -15.78
C ILE A 540 -26.28 -13.64 -15.33
N GLU A 541 -24.96 -13.55 -15.54
CA GLU A 541 -24.12 -12.39 -15.21
C GLU A 541 -23.32 -11.97 -16.44
N ALA A 542 -23.61 -10.80 -17.00
CA ALA A 542 -22.89 -10.28 -18.16
C ALA A 542 -22.96 -8.75 -18.25
N GLU A 543 -22.21 -8.20 -19.22
CA GLU A 543 -22.43 -6.84 -19.68
C GLU A 543 -23.89 -6.64 -20.12
N SER A 544 -24.51 -5.51 -19.72
CA SER A 544 -25.95 -5.22 -19.86
C SER A 544 -26.90 -6.21 -19.14
N LEU A 545 -26.42 -7.06 -18.22
CA LEU A 545 -27.24 -8.02 -17.47
C LEU A 545 -26.72 -8.24 -16.04
N ASP A 546 -27.31 -7.52 -15.08
CA ASP A 546 -27.07 -7.75 -13.65
C ASP A 546 -27.96 -8.86 -13.08
N ARG A 547 -27.50 -9.47 -11.97
CA ARG A 547 -28.26 -10.48 -11.24
C ARG A 547 -29.30 -9.85 -10.33
N ASP A 548 -30.46 -10.50 -10.20
CA ASP A 548 -31.46 -10.11 -9.21
C ASP A 548 -31.11 -10.58 -7.78
N ASP A 549 -30.53 -11.78 -7.66
CA ASP A 549 -30.21 -12.46 -6.40
C ASP A 549 -28.84 -13.19 -6.43
N LEU A 550 -28.49 -13.89 -5.34
CA LEU A 550 -27.22 -14.62 -5.18
C LEU A 550 -27.37 -16.15 -5.24
N LEU A 551 -28.54 -16.67 -5.62
CA LEU A 551 -28.84 -18.10 -5.62
C LEU A 551 -28.33 -18.79 -6.90
N LEU A 552 -28.25 -20.12 -6.84
CA LEU A 552 -28.09 -20.92 -8.05
C LEU A 552 -29.41 -20.92 -8.85
N PRO A 553 -29.37 -20.71 -10.18
CA PRO A 553 -30.58 -20.55 -10.98
C PRO A 553 -31.39 -21.84 -11.13
N GLY A 554 -32.71 -21.68 -11.15
CA GLY A 554 -33.68 -22.73 -11.42
C GLY A 554 -33.53 -23.95 -10.49
N ASN A 555 -33.52 -25.14 -11.09
CA ASN A 555 -33.48 -26.40 -10.34
C ASN A 555 -32.06 -26.88 -9.98
N GLN A 556 -31.00 -26.06 -10.15
CA GLN A 556 -29.62 -26.49 -9.85
C GLN A 556 -29.43 -26.90 -8.37
N THR A 557 -30.02 -26.17 -7.43
CA THR A 557 -30.02 -26.54 -6.00
C THR A 557 -30.70 -27.88 -5.73
N GLN A 558 -31.77 -28.20 -6.49
CA GLN A 558 -32.44 -29.50 -6.41
C GLN A 558 -31.57 -30.61 -7.01
N LEU A 559 -30.96 -30.37 -8.18
CA LEU A 559 -30.02 -31.30 -8.82
C LEU A 559 -28.88 -31.68 -7.86
N ILE A 560 -28.18 -30.70 -7.29
CA ILE A 560 -27.05 -30.92 -6.40
C ILE A 560 -27.46 -31.78 -5.19
N ASN A 561 -28.57 -31.45 -4.53
CA ASN A 561 -29.02 -32.18 -3.35
C ASN A 561 -29.51 -33.60 -3.68
N GLN A 562 -30.28 -33.80 -4.75
CA GLN A 562 -30.76 -35.13 -5.13
C GLN A 562 -29.62 -36.05 -5.57
N VAL A 563 -28.67 -35.52 -6.36
CA VAL A 563 -27.48 -36.25 -6.80
C VAL A 563 -26.57 -36.59 -5.62
N ALA A 564 -26.31 -35.64 -4.70
CA ALA A 564 -25.49 -35.90 -3.52
C ALA A 564 -26.12 -36.94 -2.56
N ASN A 565 -27.45 -36.97 -2.46
CA ASN A 565 -28.17 -37.97 -1.67
C ASN A 565 -28.12 -39.37 -2.30
N ALA A 566 -28.25 -39.46 -3.64
CA ALA A 566 -28.18 -40.71 -4.38
C ALA A 566 -26.75 -41.26 -4.55
N ALA A 567 -25.73 -40.41 -4.42
CA ALA A 567 -24.34 -40.78 -4.60
C ALA A 567 -23.88 -41.91 -3.65
N LYS A 568 -23.30 -42.95 -4.26
CA LYS A 568 -22.66 -44.10 -3.59
C LYS A 568 -21.30 -43.70 -3.01
N GLY A 569 -20.48 -43.04 -3.80
CA GLY A 569 -19.14 -42.58 -3.45
C GLY A 569 -19.08 -41.14 -2.91
N PRO A 570 -17.87 -40.59 -2.70
CA PRO A 570 -17.70 -39.18 -2.37
C PRO A 570 -18.24 -38.27 -3.47
N VAL A 571 -18.70 -37.08 -3.06
CA VAL A 571 -19.23 -36.04 -3.96
C VAL A 571 -18.33 -34.82 -3.94
N VAL A 572 -17.90 -34.39 -5.12
CA VAL A 572 -17.15 -33.17 -5.37
C VAL A 572 -18.05 -32.20 -6.13
N LEU A 573 -18.24 -31.00 -5.60
CA LEU A 573 -18.96 -29.92 -6.28
C LEU A 573 -17.94 -28.93 -6.86
N VAL A 574 -18.09 -28.58 -8.14
CA VAL A 574 -17.27 -27.60 -8.87
C VAL A 574 -18.19 -26.48 -9.32
N LEU A 575 -17.84 -25.24 -8.99
CA LEU A 575 -18.67 -24.06 -9.21
C LEU A 575 -17.98 -23.05 -10.13
N PHE A 576 -18.66 -22.76 -11.24
CA PHE A 576 -18.34 -21.67 -12.15
C PHE A 576 -19.16 -20.44 -11.75
N SER A 577 -18.51 -19.32 -11.48
CA SER A 577 -19.13 -18.01 -11.27
C SER A 577 -18.04 -16.95 -11.17
N ALA A 578 -18.34 -15.70 -11.50
CA ALA A 578 -17.57 -14.56 -11.04
C ALA A 578 -18.12 -14.09 -9.70
N GLY A 579 -19.40 -13.69 -9.69
CA GLY A 579 -20.07 -13.25 -8.48
C GLY A 579 -20.19 -14.36 -7.43
N GLY A 580 -20.27 -13.93 -6.16
CA GLY A 580 -20.54 -14.85 -5.04
C GLY A 580 -21.90 -15.54 -5.17
N LEU A 581 -21.98 -16.78 -4.70
CA LEU A 581 -23.20 -17.60 -4.70
C LEU A 581 -23.54 -18.06 -3.28
N ASP A 582 -24.79 -17.96 -2.87
CA ASP A 582 -25.24 -18.56 -1.61
C ASP A 582 -25.41 -20.08 -1.77
N ILE A 583 -24.33 -20.78 -1.44
CA ILE A 583 -24.27 -22.24 -1.40
C ILE A 583 -24.32 -22.80 0.03
N SER A 584 -24.92 -22.09 0.99
CA SER A 584 -24.99 -22.50 2.41
C SER A 584 -25.55 -23.91 2.61
N PHE A 585 -26.48 -24.33 1.74
CA PHE A 585 -27.00 -25.70 1.70
C PHE A 585 -25.90 -26.74 1.36
N ALA A 586 -25.00 -26.44 0.43
CA ALA A 586 -23.92 -27.34 0.01
C ALA A 586 -22.75 -27.31 1.01
N LYS A 587 -22.45 -26.13 1.58
CA LYS A 587 -21.47 -25.95 2.67
C LYS A 587 -21.82 -26.85 3.86
N SER A 588 -23.09 -26.88 4.27
CA SER A 588 -23.57 -27.68 5.41
C SER A 588 -23.84 -29.17 5.09
N ASN A 589 -24.13 -29.54 3.84
CA ASN A 589 -24.45 -30.93 3.48
C ASN A 589 -23.25 -31.91 3.70
N PRO A 590 -23.38 -32.95 4.54
CA PRO A 590 -22.29 -33.88 4.84
C PRO A 590 -21.97 -34.88 3.71
N LYS A 591 -22.86 -35.07 2.72
CA LYS A 591 -22.58 -35.89 1.53
C LYS A 591 -21.61 -35.23 0.55
N ILE A 592 -21.57 -33.90 0.53
CA ILE A 592 -20.65 -33.12 -0.31
C ILE A 592 -19.31 -33.04 0.42
N GLY A 593 -18.39 -33.92 0.04
CA GLY A 593 -17.06 -34.04 0.67
C GLY A 593 -16.15 -32.87 0.31
N ALA A 594 -16.20 -32.38 -0.94
CA ALA A 594 -15.42 -31.22 -1.37
C ALA A 594 -16.19 -30.22 -2.23
N ILE A 595 -15.78 -28.96 -2.18
CA ILE A 595 -16.30 -27.86 -3.01
C ILE A 595 -15.09 -27.08 -3.58
N LEU A 596 -15.06 -26.91 -4.91
CA LEU A 596 -14.14 -26.07 -5.64
C LEU A 596 -14.90 -24.90 -6.26
N TRP A 597 -14.37 -23.68 -6.13
CA TRP A 597 -14.71 -22.57 -7.01
C TRP A 597 -13.57 -22.37 -8.01
N VAL A 598 -13.92 -22.25 -9.30
CA VAL A 598 -12.96 -22.25 -10.41
C VAL A 598 -13.06 -20.99 -11.26
N GLY A 599 -13.88 -20.02 -10.84
CA GLY A 599 -14.16 -18.81 -11.59
C GLY A 599 -14.68 -19.15 -12.99
N TYR A 600 -13.99 -18.62 -14.00
CA TYR A 600 -14.05 -19.05 -15.39
C TYR A 600 -12.61 -19.34 -15.86
N PRO A 601 -12.21 -20.63 -15.92
CA PRO A 601 -10.82 -21.08 -15.87
C PRO A 601 -10.06 -21.12 -17.22
N GLY A 602 -10.56 -20.44 -18.26
CA GLY A 602 -9.88 -20.32 -19.55
C GLY A 602 -9.84 -21.60 -20.39
N GLU A 603 -9.08 -21.59 -21.48
CA GLU A 603 -9.09 -22.67 -22.49
C GLU A 603 -8.58 -24.02 -21.96
N ARG A 604 -7.67 -23.99 -20.97
CA ARG A 604 -7.12 -25.17 -20.28
C ARG A 604 -7.78 -25.45 -18.93
N GLY A 605 -8.96 -24.89 -18.69
CA GLY A 605 -9.70 -25.01 -17.43
C GLY A 605 -10.05 -26.45 -17.03
N GLY A 606 -10.60 -27.27 -17.94
CA GLY A 606 -10.89 -28.68 -17.67
C GLY A 606 -9.67 -29.46 -17.16
N PRO A 607 -8.51 -29.41 -17.86
CA PRO A 607 -7.25 -29.98 -17.38
C PRO A 607 -6.78 -29.46 -16.01
N ALA A 608 -6.94 -28.17 -15.70
CA ALA A 608 -6.59 -27.62 -14.39
C ALA A 608 -7.51 -28.15 -13.27
N ILE A 609 -8.83 -28.21 -13.52
CA ILE A 609 -9.82 -28.80 -12.62
C ILE A 609 -9.46 -30.27 -12.32
N ALA A 610 -9.12 -31.04 -13.35
CA ALA A 610 -8.73 -32.44 -13.20
C ALA A 610 -7.38 -32.60 -12.47
N ASP A 611 -6.41 -31.70 -12.69
CA ASP A 611 -5.14 -31.70 -11.95
C ASP A 611 -5.33 -31.48 -10.44
N VAL A 612 -6.25 -30.59 -10.07
CA VAL A 612 -6.66 -30.36 -8.67
C VAL A 612 -7.37 -31.59 -8.13
N ILE A 613 -8.46 -32.04 -8.77
CA ILE A 613 -9.28 -33.16 -8.30
C ILE A 613 -8.46 -34.45 -8.07
N PHE A 614 -7.51 -34.76 -8.95
CA PHE A 614 -6.63 -35.94 -8.81
C PHE A 614 -5.29 -35.65 -8.13
N GLY A 615 -5.09 -34.44 -7.58
CA GLY A 615 -3.95 -34.10 -6.74
C GLY A 615 -2.59 -34.07 -7.44
N LYS A 616 -2.58 -33.82 -8.75
CA LYS A 616 -1.38 -33.42 -9.51
C LYS A 616 -0.98 -31.98 -9.17
N TYR A 617 -1.96 -31.14 -8.84
CA TYR A 617 -1.75 -29.81 -8.29
C TYR A 617 -2.38 -29.72 -6.89
N ASN A 618 -1.76 -28.94 -6.00
CA ASN A 618 -2.30 -28.64 -4.67
C ASN A 618 -2.90 -27.22 -4.70
N PRO A 619 -4.23 -27.06 -4.59
CA PRO A 619 -4.86 -25.74 -4.67
C PRO A 619 -4.38 -24.84 -3.53
N GLY A 620 -4.29 -23.55 -3.86
CA GLY A 620 -3.85 -22.48 -2.96
C GLY A 620 -4.36 -21.10 -3.40
N GLY A 621 -5.40 -21.05 -4.25
CA GLY A 621 -6.10 -19.81 -4.55
C GLY A 621 -6.92 -19.33 -3.34
N ARG A 622 -7.18 -18.01 -3.28
CA ARG A 622 -8.00 -17.35 -2.26
C ARG A 622 -9.14 -16.58 -2.93
N LEU A 623 -10.31 -16.49 -2.28
CA LEU A 623 -11.44 -15.72 -2.82
C LEU A 623 -11.11 -14.21 -2.90
N PRO A 624 -11.25 -13.57 -4.08
CA PRO A 624 -11.13 -12.11 -4.23
C PRO A 624 -12.46 -11.37 -3.94
N LEU A 625 -13.50 -12.09 -3.52
CA LEU A 625 -14.84 -11.58 -3.20
C LEU A 625 -15.38 -12.21 -1.92
N THR A 626 -16.19 -11.46 -1.20
CA THR A 626 -17.02 -11.95 -0.09
C THR A 626 -18.26 -12.66 -0.64
N TRP A 627 -18.46 -13.91 -0.24
CA TRP A 627 -19.65 -14.68 -0.61
C TRP A 627 -20.72 -14.45 0.46
N HIS A 628 -21.58 -13.47 0.23
CA HIS A 628 -22.70 -13.14 1.11
C HIS A 628 -23.81 -14.21 1.10
N GLU A 629 -24.57 -14.31 2.20
CA GLU A 629 -25.85 -15.03 2.23
C GLU A 629 -26.89 -14.31 1.35
N ALA A 630 -27.85 -15.04 0.79
CA ALA A 630 -28.83 -14.47 -0.15
C ALA A 630 -29.70 -13.36 0.47
N SER A 631 -29.90 -13.36 1.78
CA SER A 631 -30.61 -12.30 2.52
C SER A 631 -29.92 -10.93 2.44
N TYR A 632 -28.62 -10.88 2.14
CA TYR A 632 -27.85 -9.64 2.05
C TYR A 632 -28.41 -8.68 1.00
N VAL A 633 -28.79 -9.19 -0.18
CA VAL A 633 -29.23 -8.37 -1.32
C VAL A 633 -30.61 -7.72 -1.12
N ASP A 634 -31.36 -8.18 -0.11
CA ASP A 634 -32.63 -7.58 0.33
C ASP A 634 -32.42 -6.42 1.34
N MET A 635 -31.25 -6.33 1.97
CA MET A 635 -30.94 -5.30 2.98
C MET A 635 -30.61 -3.94 2.36
N LEU A 636 -30.18 -3.91 1.09
CA LEU A 636 -29.79 -2.70 0.38
C LEU A 636 -29.96 -2.82 -1.15
N PRO A 637 -30.51 -1.79 -1.82
CA PRO A 637 -30.71 -1.82 -3.27
C PRO A 637 -29.36 -1.74 -3.99
N MET A 638 -29.24 -2.39 -5.15
CA MET A 638 -27.99 -2.40 -5.93
C MET A 638 -27.55 -0.99 -6.35
N THR A 639 -28.48 -0.05 -6.54
CA THR A 639 -28.18 1.35 -6.90
C THR A 639 -27.64 2.21 -5.75
N SER A 640 -27.64 1.72 -4.49
CA SER A 640 -27.12 2.47 -3.35
C SER A 640 -25.59 2.37 -3.27
N MET A 641 -24.90 3.45 -3.67
CA MET A 641 -23.44 3.53 -3.69
C MET A 641 -22.72 3.52 -2.33
N PRO A 642 -23.27 4.03 -1.20
CA PRO A 642 -22.60 4.01 0.10
C PRO A 642 -22.02 2.64 0.47
N LEU A 643 -20.73 2.63 0.77
CA LEU A 643 -19.99 1.43 1.19
C LEU A 643 -20.09 1.18 2.70
N ARG A 644 -20.10 2.27 3.48
CA ARG A 644 -20.20 2.25 4.93
C ARG A 644 -21.63 1.90 5.40
N PRO A 645 -21.81 1.41 6.64
CA PRO A 645 -23.14 1.24 7.21
C PRO A 645 -23.90 2.57 7.29
N VAL A 646 -25.22 2.53 7.08
CA VAL A 646 -26.10 3.71 7.17
C VAL A 646 -27.30 3.36 8.03
N ASP A 647 -27.17 3.58 9.35
CA ASP A 647 -28.15 3.19 10.37
C ASP A 647 -29.57 3.71 10.08
N SER A 648 -29.69 4.94 9.56
CA SER A 648 -30.97 5.57 9.22
C SER A 648 -31.72 4.89 8.07
N LEU A 649 -31.02 4.08 7.26
CA LEU A 649 -31.57 3.30 6.15
C LEU A 649 -31.51 1.79 6.41
N GLY A 650 -30.91 1.36 7.54
CA GLY A 650 -30.67 -0.05 7.87
C GLY A 650 -29.59 -0.73 7.01
N TYR A 651 -28.77 0.03 6.28
CA TYR A 651 -27.76 -0.56 5.39
C TYR A 651 -26.57 -1.10 6.20
N PRO A 652 -26.20 -2.39 6.05
CA PRO A 652 -25.22 -3.06 6.91
C PRO A 652 -23.75 -2.86 6.48
N GLY A 653 -23.50 -2.04 5.47
CA GLY A 653 -22.21 -1.90 4.80
C GLY A 653 -22.00 -2.90 3.65
N ARG A 654 -20.93 -2.67 2.87
CA ARG A 654 -20.56 -3.41 1.66
C ARG A 654 -19.11 -3.89 1.71
N THR A 655 -18.83 -5.00 1.01
CA THR A 655 -17.52 -5.68 0.96
C THR A 655 -17.01 -6.11 2.34
N TYR A 656 -15.92 -6.88 2.38
CA TYR A 656 -15.24 -7.22 3.63
C TYR A 656 -14.73 -6.00 4.43
N LYS A 657 -14.57 -4.83 3.78
CA LYS A 657 -14.08 -3.60 4.43
C LYS A 657 -15.10 -3.00 5.41
N PHE A 658 -16.40 -3.12 5.14
CA PHE A 658 -17.44 -2.42 5.90
C PHE A 658 -18.62 -3.30 6.34
N PHE A 659 -18.81 -4.48 5.74
CA PHE A 659 -19.83 -5.44 6.18
C PHE A 659 -19.30 -6.34 7.31
N ASN A 660 -20.01 -6.35 8.44
CA ASN A 660 -19.68 -7.19 9.61
C ASN A 660 -20.73 -8.29 9.89
N GLY A 661 -21.56 -8.63 8.90
CA GLY A 661 -22.60 -9.64 9.02
C GLY A 661 -22.14 -11.06 8.67
N SER A 662 -23.08 -12.01 8.68
CA SER A 662 -22.80 -13.41 8.31
C SER A 662 -22.50 -13.55 6.81
N VAL A 663 -21.56 -14.44 6.49
CA VAL A 663 -21.11 -14.73 5.12
C VAL A 663 -20.95 -16.24 4.90
N VAL A 664 -21.21 -16.69 3.68
CA VAL A 664 -20.99 -18.08 3.26
C VAL A 664 -19.49 -18.36 3.22
N PHE A 665 -18.69 -17.45 2.65
CA PHE A 665 -17.22 -17.45 2.76
C PHE A 665 -16.70 -16.00 2.77
N PRO A 666 -15.75 -15.64 3.64
CA PRO A 666 -15.16 -14.30 3.65
C PRO A 666 -14.16 -14.12 2.49
N PHE A 667 -13.89 -12.86 2.15
CA PHE A 667 -12.75 -12.48 1.32
C PHE A 667 -11.43 -13.11 1.83
N GLY A 668 -10.55 -13.53 0.93
CA GLY A 668 -9.28 -14.20 1.27
C GLY A 668 -9.43 -15.68 1.70
N TYR A 669 -10.64 -16.24 1.75
CA TYR A 669 -10.84 -17.63 2.12
C TYR A 669 -10.33 -18.62 1.06
N GLY A 670 -9.79 -19.75 1.50
CA GLY A 670 -9.30 -20.84 0.65
C GLY A 670 -8.63 -21.92 1.49
N LEU A 671 -8.68 -23.16 1.02
CA LEU A 671 -8.06 -24.33 1.63
C LEU A 671 -6.96 -24.91 0.72
N SER A 672 -6.14 -25.79 1.28
CA SER A 672 -5.09 -26.54 0.59
C SER A 672 -5.15 -28.03 0.97
N TYR A 673 -4.50 -28.91 0.21
CA TYR A 673 -4.24 -30.31 0.59
C TYR A 673 -3.12 -30.46 1.63
N THR A 674 -2.53 -29.36 2.07
CA THR A 674 -1.60 -29.33 3.20
C THR A 674 -1.99 -28.27 4.24
N LYS A 675 -1.29 -28.23 5.37
CA LYS A 675 -1.58 -27.33 6.50
C LYS A 675 -0.41 -26.38 6.73
N PHE A 676 -0.66 -25.08 6.66
CA PHE A 676 0.34 -24.05 6.90
C PHE A 676 0.17 -23.45 8.30
N ASN A 677 1.26 -23.42 9.06
CA ASN A 677 1.35 -22.69 10.32
C ASN A 677 2.08 -21.37 10.10
N TYR A 678 1.57 -20.31 10.71
CA TYR A 678 2.10 -18.95 10.58
C TYR A 678 2.74 -18.53 11.90
N ALA A 679 3.97 -18.02 11.84
CA ALA A 679 4.71 -17.56 13.01
C ALA A 679 5.43 -16.24 12.73
N LEU A 680 5.14 -15.21 13.53
CA LEU A 680 5.85 -13.93 13.48
C LEU A 680 7.29 -14.13 14.01
N LYS A 681 8.30 -14.04 13.13
CA LYS A 681 9.71 -14.23 13.50
C LYS A 681 10.40 -12.92 13.85
N SER A 682 10.09 -11.90 13.07
CA SER A 682 10.55 -10.53 13.30
C SER A 682 9.37 -9.60 13.06
N ALA A 683 8.53 -9.43 14.09
CA ALA A 683 8.20 -8.05 14.43
C ALA A 683 9.36 -7.52 15.28
N VAL A 684 9.61 -6.20 15.23
CA VAL A 684 10.33 -5.48 16.29
C VAL A 684 9.91 -6.07 17.64
N LYS A 685 10.91 -6.50 18.42
CA LYS A 685 10.71 -7.38 19.57
C LYS A 685 9.72 -6.79 20.55
N SER A 686 9.03 -7.69 21.21
CA SER A 686 7.79 -7.41 21.90
C SER A 686 7.97 -7.99 23.36
N LYS A 687 7.30 -7.46 24.44
CA LYS A 687 7.18 -7.78 25.91
C LYS A 687 5.90 -8.43 26.54
N GLN A 688 5.81 -9.75 26.86
CA GLN A 688 4.55 -10.42 27.30
C GLN A 688 4.54 -10.76 28.80
N ILE A 689 3.35 -10.93 29.38
CA ILE A 689 3.12 -11.03 30.84
C ILE A 689 2.30 -12.28 31.21
N LYS A 690 2.61 -12.87 32.38
CA LYS A 690 1.87 -13.98 33.02
C LYS A 690 1.38 -13.49 34.38
N LEU A 691 0.10 -13.66 34.70
CA LEU A 691 -0.46 -13.13 35.95
C LEU A 691 -0.12 -14.01 37.16
N ASN A 692 0.22 -13.36 38.27
CA ASN A 692 0.53 -13.98 39.55
C ASN A 692 -0.68 -13.94 40.52
N LYS A 693 -0.55 -14.54 41.71
CA LYS A 693 -1.64 -14.73 42.69
C LYS A 693 -2.23 -13.45 43.31
N PHE A 694 -1.62 -12.29 43.08
CA PHE A 694 -2.12 -10.98 43.54
C PHE A 694 -2.63 -10.10 42.38
N GLN A 695 -2.38 -10.50 41.14
CA GLN A 695 -2.84 -9.81 39.95
C GLN A 695 -4.23 -10.31 39.57
N HIS A 696 -5.22 -9.43 39.69
CA HIS A 696 -6.61 -9.78 39.45
C HIS A 696 -7.12 -9.19 38.13
N CYS A 697 -7.96 -9.95 37.44
CA CYS A 697 -8.60 -9.51 36.21
C CYS A 697 -9.75 -8.56 36.55
N TYR A 698 -9.62 -7.31 36.13
CA TYR A 698 -10.65 -6.30 36.27
C TYR A 698 -11.51 -6.27 35.00
N SER A 699 -12.82 -6.12 35.19
CA SER A 699 -13.76 -5.99 34.09
C SER A 699 -13.84 -4.52 33.67
N ILE A 700 -13.42 -4.23 32.45
CA ILE A 700 -13.85 -3.03 31.72
C ILE A 700 -15.15 -3.34 30.96
N LYS A 701 -16.02 -2.33 30.82
CA LYS A 701 -17.23 -2.43 30.01
C LYS A 701 -16.86 -2.37 28.54
N TYR A 702 -17.20 -3.40 27.79
CA TYR A 702 -17.20 -3.37 26.34
C TYR A 702 -18.62 -3.08 25.82
N GLY A 703 -18.73 -2.66 24.56
CA GLY A 703 -20.02 -2.54 23.87
C GLY A 703 -20.73 -3.91 23.80
N ASN A 704 -22.06 -3.89 23.80
CA ASN A 704 -22.91 -5.06 24.10
C ASN A 704 -22.65 -6.32 23.24
N ASP A 705 -22.06 -6.19 22.06
CA ASP A 705 -21.80 -7.29 21.12
C ASP A 705 -20.34 -7.80 21.13
N SER A 706 -19.53 -7.40 22.13
CA SER A 706 -18.10 -7.76 22.23
C SER A 706 -17.89 -9.08 22.98
N HIS A 707 -17.00 -9.95 22.48
CA HIS A 707 -16.55 -11.12 23.23
C HIS A 707 -15.45 -10.72 24.24
N ASN A 708 -15.80 -10.60 25.52
CA ASN A 708 -14.87 -10.16 26.55
C ASN A 708 -13.70 -11.15 26.73
N PRO A 709 -12.43 -10.68 26.72
CA PRO A 709 -11.30 -11.51 27.12
C PRO A 709 -11.46 -12.03 28.55
N THR A 710 -10.87 -13.19 28.85
CA THR A 710 -10.87 -13.78 30.21
C THR A 710 -10.21 -12.87 31.26
N CYS A 711 -9.41 -11.90 30.81
CA CYS A 711 -8.83 -10.84 31.61
C CYS A 711 -8.93 -9.50 30.85
N PRO A 712 -10.04 -8.75 30.96
CA PRO A 712 -10.27 -7.54 30.17
C PRO A 712 -9.22 -6.45 30.37
N SER A 713 -8.88 -6.21 31.64
CA SER A 713 -7.77 -5.37 32.04
C SER A 713 -7.18 -5.88 33.36
N ILE A 714 -6.01 -5.36 33.68
CA ILE A 714 -5.32 -5.53 34.97
C ILE A 714 -4.90 -4.14 35.41
N ARG A 715 -4.92 -3.87 36.72
CA ARG A 715 -4.44 -2.59 37.23
C ARG A 715 -2.93 -2.54 37.01
N ILE A 716 -2.45 -1.41 36.50
CA ILE A 716 -1.01 -1.19 36.30
C ILE A 716 -0.29 -1.28 37.66
N ASP A 717 -0.95 -0.83 38.73
CA ASP A 717 -0.55 -0.97 40.13
C ASP A 717 -0.26 -2.43 40.57
N ASP A 718 -0.92 -3.42 39.97
CA ASP A 718 -0.71 -4.84 40.28
C ASP A 718 0.42 -5.46 39.42
N MET A 719 0.77 -4.83 38.29
CA MET A 719 1.84 -5.27 37.39
C MET A 719 3.23 -4.93 37.93
N ASP A 720 3.67 -5.67 38.95
CA ASP A 720 5.02 -5.57 39.49
C ASP A 720 6.10 -5.82 38.42
N CYS A 721 6.74 -4.75 37.95
CA CYS A 721 7.85 -4.78 37.01
C CYS A 721 9.20 -5.10 37.68
N LYS A 722 9.21 -6.03 38.64
CA LYS A 722 10.40 -6.67 39.22
C LYS A 722 10.20 -8.19 39.33
N ASP A 723 9.91 -8.87 38.21
CA ASP A 723 9.67 -10.32 38.22
C ASP A 723 10.97 -11.11 38.47
N HIS A 724 11.27 -11.29 39.76
CA HIS A 724 12.39 -12.02 40.37
C HIS A 724 13.81 -11.43 40.13
N LYS A 725 14.59 -11.17 41.19
CA LYS A 725 14.33 -11.30 42.63
C LYS A 725 15.45 -10.67 43.46
N ILE A 726 15.24 -10.64 44.78
CA ILE A 726 16.25 -10.51 45.84
C ILE A 726 16.83 -9.10 45.92
N GLU A 727 16.18 -8.19 46.64
CA GLU A 727 16.16 -8.10 48.12
C GLU A 727 17.54 -7.94 48.73
N PHE A 728 17.82 -6.72 49.19
CA PHE A 728 18.46 -6.45 50.48
C PHE A 728 17.52 -5.44 51.17
N GLU A 729 16.79 -5.73 52.25
CA GLU A 729 17.09 -6.60 53.41
C GLU A 729 18.58 -6.66 53.76
N ILE A 730 19.10 -5.53 54.21
CA ILE A 730 20.44 -5.35 54.80
C ILE A 730 20.59 -6.28 56.02
N ARG A 731 20.88 -7.57 55.78
CA ARG A 731 21.57 -8.52 56.68
C ARG A 731 21.81 -9.97 56.17
N ARG A 732 21.44 -10.42 54.95
CA ARG A 732 21.43 -11.88 54.66
C ARG A 732 21.99 -12.57 53.39
N LEU A 733 22.76 -11.96 52.47
CA LEU A 733 23.46 -12.72 51.38
C LEU A 733 24.94 -12.36 51.14
N GLY A 734 25.56 -11.52 51.99
CA GLY A 734 27.02 -11.37 51.98
C GLY A 734 27.66 -10.88 50.67
N LEU A 735 26.90 -10.21 49.80
CA LEU A 735 27.45 -9.50 48.65
C LEU A 735 28.09 -8.18 49.14
N PRO A 736 29.23 -7.74 48.56
CA PRO A 736 29.95 -6.56 49.06
C PRO A 736 29.19 -5.26 48.82
N LYS A 737 29.56 -4.19 49.55
CA LYS A 737 29.26 -2.82 49.14
C LYS A 737 29.73 -2.64 47.68
N TYR A 738 28.80 -2.37 46.75
CA TYR A 738 29.17 -1.97 45.40
C TYR A 738 29.54 -0.49 45.41
N GLU A 739 30.82 -0.25 45.58
CA GLU A 739 31.46 1.02 45.36
C GLU A 739 31.53 1.22 43.83
N TRP A 740 30.80 2.21 43.30
CA TRP A 740 30.26 2.14 41.93
C TRP A 740 30.91 3.07 40.90
N TRP A 741 31.68 4.07 41.34
CA TRP A 741 32.32 5.07 40.49
C TRP A 741 33.85 5.02 40.61
N SER A 742 34.54 5.48 39.57
CA SER A 742 36.00 5.50 39.47
C SER A 742 36.47 6.82 38.82
N GLU A 743 37.75 7.14 38.91
CA GLU A 743 38.32 8.34 38.27
C GLU A 743 39.41 7.97 37.25
N ALA A 744 39.51 8.77 36.20
CA ALA A 744 40.43 8.51 35.09
C ALA A 744 40.85 9.78 34.31
N LEU A 745 41.41 10.76 35.01
CA LEU A 745 41.87 12.02 34.38
C LEU A 745 43.08 11.82 33.45
N HIS A 746 44.04 10.96 33.84
CA HIS A 746 45.25 10.67 33.06
C HIS A 746 45.71 9.22 33.24
N GLY A 747 44.75 8.29 33.25
CA GLY A 747 44.92 6.89 33.66
C GLY A 747 43.92 6.51 34.75
N VAL A 748 43.52 5.24 34.81
CA VAL A 748 42.57 4.74 35.84
C VAL A 748 43.20 4.88 37.23
N SER A 749 42.53 5.55 38.17
CA SER A 749 43.06 5.81 39.51
C SER A 749 42.19 5.20 40.61
N ASN A 750 42.76 5.07 41.81
CA ASN A 750 42.04 4.72 43.04
C ASN A 750 41.41 5.95 43.73
N VAL A 751 41.19 7.04 42.98
CA VAL A 751 40.35 8.14 43.46
C VAL A 751 38.91 7.75 43.15
N GLY A 752 38.13 7.64 44.21
CA GLY A 752 36.82 6.99 44.17
C GLY A 752 36.87 5.51 44.54
N PRO A 753 35.78 4.99 45.11
CA PRO A 753 35.82 3.73 45.83
C PRO A 753 35.66 2.53 44.87
N GLY A 754 35.20 2.73 43.64
CA GLY A 754 34.98 1.64 42.67
C GLY A 754 36.24 1.10 41.99
N THR A 755 37.43 1.65 42.26
CA THR A 755 38.71 1.12 41.75
C THR A 755 39.65 0.75 42.89
N PHE A 756 40.21 -0.46 42.84
CA PHE A 756 41.25 -0.89 43.78
C PHE A 756 42.32 -1.75 43.11
N PHE A 757 43.57 -1.57 43.56
CA PHE A 757 44.75 -2.28 43.08
C PHE A 757 45.18 -3.35 44.09
N ASP A 758 45.64 -4.50 43.59
CA ASP A 758 46.09 -5.65 44.38
C ASP A 758 47.16 -6.46 43.60
N ASP A 759 47.56 -7.63 44.07
CA ASP A 759 48.56 -8.46 43.40
C ASP A 759 48.15 -8.91 41.97
N LEU A 760 46.85 -8.87 41.63
CA LEU A 760 46.32 -9.24 40.31
C LEU A 760 46.31 -8.05 39.36
N VAL A 761 46.05 -6.84 39.88
CA VAL A 761 46.21 -5.57 39.16
C VAL A 761 47.07 -4.63 40.02
N PRO A 762 48.42 -4.71 39.93
CA PRO A 762 49.32 -3.97 40.82
C PRO A 762 49.47 -2.48 40.47
N GLY A 763 48.86 -2.03 39.38
CA GLY A 763 48.86 -0.65 38.92
C GLY A 763 48.15 -0.49 37.57
N SER A 764 48.04 0.75 37.11
CA SER A 764 47.47 1.15 35.81
C SER A 764 48.45 2.00 35.01
N THR A 765 48.15 2.20 33.73
CA THR A 765 48.93 3.06 32.83
C THR A 765 48.64 4.53 33.14
N SER A 766 49.68 5.27 33.55
CA SER A 766 49.58 6.72 33.78
C SER A 766 50.13 7.51 32.59
N PHE A 767 49.31 8.39 32.05
CA PHE A 767 49.62 9.33 30.98
C PHE A 767 50.07 10.69 31.56
N PRO A 768 50.69 11.57 30.76
CA PRO A 768 50.96 12.95 31.17
C PRO A 768 49.69 13.66 31.63
N THR A 769 49.83 14.58 32.58
CA THR A 769 48.73 15.35 33.15
C THR A 769 47.90 16.06 32.07
N VAL A 770 46.63 16.34 32.35
CA VAL A 770 45.65 16.77 31.34
C VAL A 770 46.14 18.00 30.56
N ILE A 771 46.66 19.02 31.26
CA ILE A 771 47.23 20.22 30.61
C ILE A 771 48.46 19.90 29.74
N THR A 772 49.29 18.92 30.13
CA THR A 772 50.45 18.47 29.35
C THR A 772 50.03 17.68 28.11
N SER A 773 49.00 16.85 28.23
CA SER A 773 48.39 16.11 27.12
C SER A 773 47.67 17.05 26.15
N ALA A 774 47.02 18.09 26.65
CA ALA A 774 46.37 19.13 25.86
C ALA A 774 47.37 20.06 25.13
N ALA A 775 48.53 20.33 25.72
CA ALA A 775 49.61 21.09 25.06
C ALA A 775 50.17 20.43 23.79
N ALA A 776 49.76 19.19 23.46
CA ALA A 776 50.06 18.54 22.19
C ALA A 776 49.17 19.01 21.00
N PHE A 777 48.07 19.73 21.26
CA PHE A 777 47.11 20.23 20.25
C PHE A 777 46.70 19.17 19.20
N ASN A 778 46.41 17.94 19.65
CA ASN A 778 46.20 16.79 18.78
C ASN A 778 44.96 15.98 19.20
N GLU A 779 43.84 16.26 18.54
CA GLU A 779 42.55 15.59 18.77
C GLU A 779 42.61 14.06 18.67
N SER A 780 43.37 13.54 17.69
CA SER A 780 43.55 12.10 17.50
C SER A 780 44.33 11.45 18.66
N LEU A 781 45.33 12.16 19.20
CA LEU A 781 46.06 11.73 20.38
C LEU A 781 45.14 11.70 21.61
N TRP A 782 44.32 12.73 21.83
CA TRP A 782 43.38 12.77 22.95
C TRP A 782 42.34 11.65 22.89
N LYS A 783 41.75 11.37 21.71
CA LYS A 783 40.87 10.21 21.51
C LYS A 783 41.61 8.89 21.75
N THR A 784 42.88 8.79 21.35
CA THR A 784 43.70 7.58 21.55
C THR A 784 44.03 7.33 23.02
N ILE A 785 44.36 8.38 23.79
CA ILE A 785 44.57 8.28 25.24
C ILE A 785 43.27 7.82 25.91
N GLY A 786 42.13 8.44 25.60
CA GLY A 786 40.82 8.01 26.09
C GLY A 786 40.52 6.54 25.76
N ARG A 787 40.84 6.07 24.54
CA ARG A 787 40.69 4.66 24.15
C ARG A 787 41.59 3.70 24.94
N ALA A 788 42.83 4.10 25.22
CA ALA A 788 43.75 3.29 26.01
C ALA A 788 43.23 3.14 27.45
N VAL A 789 42.89 4.27 28.08
CA VAL A 789 42.31 4.32 29.43
C VAL A 789 41.02 3.50 29.53
N SER A 790 40.10 3.60 28.56
CA SER A 790 38.85 2.81 28.57
C SER A 790 39.07 1.32 28.31
N THR A 791 40.15 0.93 27.64
CA THR A 791 40.51 -0.49 27.45
C THR A 791 40.99 -1.08 28.77
N GLU A 792 41.89 -0.39 29.46
CA GLU A 792 42.41 -0.79 30.77
C GLU A 792 41.29 -0.81 31.84
N ALA A 793 40.47 0.24 31.89
CA ALA A 793 39.26 0.30 32.71
C ALA A 793 38.32 -0.89 32.50
N ARG A 794 38.04 -1.24 31.24
CA ARG A 794 37.14 -2.38 30.92
C ARG A 794 37.78 -3.72 31.25
N ALA A 795 39.11 -3.85 31.12
CA ALA A 795 39.83 -5.03 31.57
C ALA A 795 39.81 -5.18 33.11
N MET A 796 40.03 -4.10 33.85
CA MET A 796 39.93 -4.07 35.31
C MET A 796 38.50 -4.36 35.79
N TYR A 797 37.47 -3.83 35.12
CA TYR A 797 36.08 -4.18 35.40
C TYR A 797 35.82 -5.69 35.20
N ASN A 798 36.32 -6.28 34.11
CA ASN A 798 36.18 -7.72 33.86
C ASN A 798 36.91 -8.59 34.91
N LEU A 799 37.89 -8.04 35.63
CA LEU A 799 38.57 -8.66 36.78
C LEU A 799 37.92 -8.31 38.14
N GLY A 800 36.87 -7.48 38.15
CA GLY A 800 36.23 -6.99 39.37
C GLY A 800 37.13 -6.07 40.20
N ARG A 801 37.85 -5.15 39.54
CA ARG A 801 38.82 -4.20 40.14
C ARG A 801 38.59 -2.73 39.77
N ALA A 802 37.62 -2.45 38.91
CA ALA A 802 37.22 -1.08 38.56
C ALA A 802 35.70 -1.02 38.29
N GLY A 803 35.10 0.16 38.38
CA GLY A 803 33.72 0.42 37.96
C GLY A 803 33.56 0.62 36.45
N LEU A 804 32.32 0.84 35.99
CA LEU A 804 32.02 1.25 34.61
C LEU A 804 31.72 2.75 34.46
N THR A 805 31.64 3.51 35.55
CA THR A 805 31.38 4.95 35.54
C THR A 805 32.63 5.73 35.95
N TYR A 806 33.07 6.65 35.09
CA TYR A 806 34.31 7.41 35.27
C TYR A 806 34.06 8.92 35.31
N TRP A 807 34.50 9.56 36.39
CA TRP A 807 34.36 11.01 36.57
C TRP A 807 35.54 11.75 35.95
N SER A 808 35.54 11.77 34.63
CA SER A 808 36.57 12.35 33.77
C SER A 808 35.93 12.68 32.40
N PRO A 809 36.39 13.74 31.70
CA PRO A 809 37.45 14.69 32.08
C PRO A 809 36.97 15.87 32.94
N ASN A 810 37.91 16.51 33.65
CA ASN A 810 37.74 17.87 34.19
C ASN A 810 38.00 18.87 33.05
N ILE A 811 37.03 19.74 32.77
CA ILE A 811 37.01 20.62 31.59
C ILE A 811 36.67 22.08 31.93
N ASN A 812 36.95 22.49 33.18
CA ASN A 812 36.86 23.89 33.59
C ASN A 812 38.02 24.71 32.99
N VAL A 813 37.73 25.88 32.46
CA VAL A 813 38.73 26.78 31.86
C VAL A 813 39.64 27.39 32.93
N VAL A 814 40.96 27.32 32.74
CA VAL A 814 41.95 27.94 33.64
C VAL A 814 41.97 29.44 33.44
N ARG A 815 41.13 30.18 34.17
CA ARG A 815 41.08 31.65 34.08
C ARG A 815 42.19 32.35 34.87
N ASP A 816 42.70 31.72 35.92
CA ASP A 816 43.76 32.26 36.78
C ASP A 816 44.87 31.23 36.99
N PRO A 817 46.15 31.54 36.67
CA PRO A 817 47.25 30.58 36.76
C PRO A 817 47.61 30.18 38.21
N ARG A 818 46.98 30.80 39.22
CA ARG A 818 47.14 30.44 40.64
C ARG A 818 46.15 29.36 41.08
N TRP A 819 45.21 28.94 40.22
CA TRP A 819 44.26 27.89 40.56
C TRP A 819 44.97 26.53 40.71
N GLY A 820 44.93 25.98 41.93
CA GLY A 820 45.69 24.77 42.29
C GLY A 820 45.36 23.51 41.49
N ARG A 821 44.20 23.47 40.82
CA ARG A 821 43.73 22.33 39.99
C ARG A 821 43.94 22.54 38.49
N ALA A 822 44.63 23.59 38.06
CA ALA A 822 44.94 23.86 36.64
C ALA A 822 45.68 22.69 35.92
N ILE A 823 46.31 21.78 36.66
CA ILE A 823 46.96 20.58 36.13
C ILE A 823 45.98 19.48 35.68
N GLU A 824 44.73 19.52 36.15
CA GLU A 824 43.66 18.55 35.87
C GLU A 824 42.82 18.89 34.63
N THR A 825 42.99 20.08 34.06
CA THR A 825 42.18 20.61 32.94
C THR A 825 43.05 20.86 31.70
N PRO A 826 42.49 20.87 30.48
CA PRO A 826 43.25 21.12 29.25
C PRO A 826 43.89 22.52 29.12
N GLY A 827 43.41 23.56 29.82
CA GLY A 827 44.01 24.90 29.77
C GLY A 827 43.02 26.07 29.84
N GLU A 828 43.46 27.24 29.34
CA GLU A 828 42.73 28.53 29.41
C GLU A 828 41.86 28.86 28.18
N ASP A 829 42.00 28.10 27.08
CA ASP A 829 41.23 28.35 25.84
C ASP A 829 39.96 27.45 25.79
N PRO A 830 38.74 28.03 25.74
CA PRO A 830 37.49 27.27 25.76
C PRO A 830 37.32 26.29 24.57
N PHE A 831 37.86 26.63 23.41
CA PHE A 831 37.75 25.78 22.22
C PHE A 831 38.69 24.58 22.30
N VAL A 832 39.93 24.80 22.74
CA VAL A 832 40.91 23.71 22.99
C VAL A 832 40.41 22.79 24.10
N VAL A 833 39.86 23.34 25.18
CA VAL A 833 39.25 22.57 26.27
C VAL A 833 38.04 21.76 25.77
N GLY A 834 37.15 22.36 24.98
CA GLY A 834 36.00 21.68 24.37
C GLY A 834 36.39 20.57 23.37
N LYS A 835 37.42 20.80 22.54
CA LYS A 835 37.93 19.78 21.61
C LYS A 835 38.67 18.65 22.31
N TYR A 836 39.40 18.94 23.39
CA TYR A 836 39.94 17.90 24.27
C TYR A 836 38.81 17.08 24.88
N ALA A 837 37.81 17.74 25.46
CA ALA A 837 36.65 17.10 26.08
C ALA A 837 35.95 16.13 25.13
N ALA A 838 35.51 16.61 23.97
CA ALA A 838 34.78 15.82 22.99
C ALA A 838 35.59 14.59 22.52
N ASN A 839 36.87 14.78 22.16
CA ASN A 839 37.70 13.67 21.68
C ASN A 839 38.07 12.67 22.77
N TYR A 840 38.41 13.14 23.98
CA TYR A 840 38.72 12.27 25.11
C TYR A 840 37.50 11.45 25.54
N VAL A 841 36.32 12.08 25.64
CA VAL A 841 35.04 11.42 25.95
C VAL A 841 34.67 10.39 24.88
N ARG A 842 34.77 10.74 23.59
CA ARG A 842 34.58 9.76 22.50
C ARG A 842 35.55 8.60 22.62
N GLY A 843 36.82 8.85 22.94
CA GLY A 843 37.81 7.80 23.16
C GLY A 843 37.49 6.91 24.37
N LEU A 844 36.98 7.51 25.45
CA LEU A 844 36.64 6.79 26.67
C LEU A 844 35.37 5.94 26.49
N GLN A 845 34.36 6.46 25.80
CA GLN A 845 33.02 5.86 25.73
C GLN A 845 32.74 5.06 24.45
N ASP A 846 33.27 5.44 23.29
CA ASP A 846 32.94 4.76 22.02
C ASP A 846 33.39 3.30 22.05
N VAL A 847 32.52 2.41 21.56
CA VAL A 847 32.92 1.08 21.11
C VAL A 847 33.43 1.19 19.67
N GLU A 848 34.55 0.54 19.36
CA GLU A 848 35.15 0.61 18.03
C GLU A 848 34.17 0.10 16.96
N GLY A 849 34.01 0.90 15.90
CA GLY A 849 33.05 0.63 14.83
C GLY A 849 31.62 1.13 15.07
N THR A 850 31.26 1.64 16.26
CA THR A 850 29.94 2.27 16.52
C THR A 850 29.98 3.80 16.48
N GLU A 851 31.05 4.36 15.91
CA GLU A 851 31.40 5.78 15.99
C GLU A 851 30.47 6.70 15.16
N ASN A 852 29.74 6.11 14.20
CA ASN A 852 28.74 6.79 13.36
C ASN A 852 27.29 6.39 13.73
N SER A 853 27.03 5.97 14.98
CA SER A 853 25.66 5.65 15.42
C SER A 853 24.78 6.90 15.36
N THR A 854 23.67 6.84 14.61
CA THR A 854 22.67 7.92 14.53
C THR A 854 21.64 7.87 15.67
N ASP A 855 21.63 6.79 16.44
CA ASP A 855 20.90 6.70 17.70
C ASP A 855 21.94 6.72 18.83
N LEU A 856 21.96 7.84 19.57
CA LEU A 856 22.89 8.08 20.67
C LEU A 856 22.34 7.49 21.99
N ASN A 857 21.00 7.44 22.15
CA ASN A 857 20.33 6.88 23.32
C ASN A 857 20.47 5.36 23.46
N SER A 858 20.72 4.64 22.34
CA SER A 858 21.03 3.20 22.36
C SER A 858 22.48 2.85 22.04
N ARG A 859 23.37 3.86 21.88
CA ARG A 859 24.79 3.65 21.57
C ARG A 859 25.47 2.84 22.69
N PRO A 860 26.12 1.69 22.39
CA PRO A 860 26.79 0.90 23.41
C PRO A 860 28.03 1.64 23.93
N LEU A 861 28.11 1.83 25.24
CA LEU A 861 29.26 2.49 25.88
C LEU A 861 30.31 1.47 26.36
N LYS A 862 31.58 1.77 26.09
CA LYS A 862 32.73 1.00 26.55
C LYS A 862 32.99 1.19 28.05
N VAL A 863 32.93 2.45 28.50
CA VAL A 863 32.65 2.88 29.88
C VAL A 863 31.83 4.17 29.82
N SER A 864 31.19 4.57 30.92
CA SER A 864 30.53 5.88 31.07
C SER A 864 31.55 6.95 31.47
N SER A 865 31.49 8.12 30.83
CA SER A 865 32.31 9.31 31.10
C SER A 865 31.43 10.44 31.67
N CYS A 866 32.02 11.32 32.47
CA CYS A 866 31.34 12.46 33.08
C CYS A 866 32.17 13.74 32.92
N CYS A 867 31.63 14.74 32.22
CA CYS A 867 32.28 16.05 32.13
C CYS A 867 31.99 16.87 33.39
N LYS A 868 33.06 17.33 34.05
CA LYS A 868 33.00 18.03 35.34
C LYS A 868 33.91 19.27 35.37
N HIS A 869 33.70 20.28 36.21
CA HIS A 869 32.60 20.50 37.16
C HIS A 869 31.72 21.67 36.67
N TYR A 870 30.45 21.44 36.44
CA TYR A 870 29.54 22.36 35.74
C TYR A 870 28.76 23.28 36.70
N ALA A 871 28.91 24.60 36.69
CA ALA A 871 29.63 25.45 35.75
C ALA A 871 30.35 26.61 36.46
N ALA A 872 31.24 27.27 35.72
CA ALA A 872 32.08 28.39 36.19
C ALA A 872 32.91 28.10 37.47
N TYR A 873 33.32 26.85 37.67
CA TYR A 873 34.18 26.44 38.79
C TYR A 873 35.68 26.64 38.48
N ASP A 874 36.30 27.68 39.05
CA ASP A 874 37.74 28.01 38.90
C ASP A 874 38.45 28.38 40.23
N VAL A 875 37.82 28.16 41.39
CA VAL A 875 38.37 28.46 42.73
C VAL A 875 38.22 27.27 43.68
N ASP A 876 39.30 26.92 44.39
CA ASP A 876 39.31 25.80 45.36
C ASP A 876 39.46 26.26 46.82
N ASN A 877 40.55 26.95 47.16
CA ASN A 877 40.66 27.77 48.37
C ASN A 877 41.64 28.92 48.12
N TRP A 878 41.19 30.17 48.26
CA TRP A 878 42.02 31.35 48.07
C TRP A 878 41.62 32.50 49.01
N LYS A 879 42.56 32.92 49.88
CA LYS A 879 42.40 34.06 50.81
C LYS A 879 41.12 34.01 51.68
N GLY A 880 40.65 32.82 52.05
CA GLY A 880 39.44 32.63 52.85
C GLY A 880 38.14 32.57 52.04
N VAL A 881 38.21 32.56 50.71
CA VAL A 881 37.13 32.10 49.83
C VAL A 881 37.36 30.61 49.56
N GLU A 882 36.38 29.77 49.85
CA GLU A 882 36.44 28.32 49.70
C GLU A 882 35.51 27.86 48.57
N ARG A 883 35.82 26.72 47.92
CA ARG A 883 35.01 26.13 46.83
C ARG A 883 33.51 26.03 47.14
N TYR A 884 33.18 25.82 48.42
CA TYR A 884 31.83 25.63 48.91
C TYR A 884 31.04 26.93 49.12
N SER A 885 31.71 28.09 49.19
CA SER A 885 31.09 29.41 49.42
C SER A 885 31.38 30.41 48.31
N PHE A 886 32.03 29.96 47.23
CA PHE A 886 32.33 30.78 46.06
C PHE A 886 31.07 31.04 45.23
N ASP A 887 30.89 32.31 44.85
CA ASP A 887 29.86 32.82 43.95
C ASP A 887 30.54 33.36 42.69
N ALA A 888 30.46 32.59 41.61
CA ALA A 888 31.02 32.92 40.31
C ALA A 888 30.12 33.97 39.64
N ARG A 889 30.48 35.24 39.79
CA ARG A 889 29.79 36.36 39.11
C ARG A 889 30.36 36.56 37.73
N VAL A 890 29.59 36.21 36.70
CA VAL A 890 30.04 36.10 35.32
C VAL A 890 29.03 36.81 34.42
N ALA A 891 29.49 37.65 33.48
CA ALA A 891 28.56 38.25 32.52
C ALA A 891 27.96 37.14 31.64
N GLU A 892 26.67 37.23 31.29
CA GLU A 892 25.99 36.20 30.49
C GLU A 892 26.72 35.87 29.17
N GLN A 893 27.38 36.87 28.56
CA GLN A 893 28.25 36.67 27.40
C GLN A 893 29.47 35.79 27.72
N ASP A 894 30.23 36.11 28.77
CA ASP A 894 31.38 35.32 29.20
C ASP A 894 30.95 33.90 29.62
N MET A 895 29.77 33.78 30.24
CA MET A 895 29.20 32.50 30.66
C MET A 895 28.96 31.60 29.44
N VAL A 896 28.32 32.11 28.39
CA VAL A 896 28.05 31.35 27.16
C VAL A 896 29.33 31.11 26.35
N GLU A 897 30.13 32.14 26.08
CA GLU A 897 31.28 32.06 25.17
C GLU A 897 32.49 31.35 25.79
N THR A 898 32.71 31.49 27.12
CA THR A 898 33.91 30.98 27.80
C THR A 898 33.64 29.75 28.68
N PHE A 899 32.68 29.83 29.61
CA PHE A 899 32.54 28.80 30.65
C PHE A 899 31.63 27.62 30.26
N LEU A 900 30.56 27.88 29.53
CA LEU A 900 29.62 26.86 29.07
C LEU A 900 30.08 26.17 27.78
N ARG A 901 30.80 26.89 26.91
CA ARG A 901 31.22 26.39 25.59
C ARG A 901 31.95 25.04 25.61
N PRO A 902 32.87 24.73 26.54
CA PRO A 902 33.51 23.42 26.60
C PRO A 902 32.55 22.29 26.97
N PHE A 903 31.56 22.57 27.84
CA PHE A 903 30.55 21.61 28.24
C PHE A 903 29.52 21.38 27.13
N GLU A 904 29.12 22.43 26.40
CA GLU A 904 28.29 22.28 25.20
C GLU A 904 28.95 21.34 24.18
N MET A 905 30.25 21.53 23.91
CA MET A 905 31.01 20.66 23.02
C MET A 905 31.15 19.24 23.58
N CYS A 906 31.30 19.08 24.90
CA CYS A 906 31.30 17.77 25.54
C CYS A 906 29.96 17.01 25.38
N VAL A 907 28.81 17.71 25.43
CA VAL A 907 27.50 17.11 25.11
C VAL A 907 27.35 16.85 23.61
N LYS A 908 27.35 17.91 22.79
CA LYS A 908 26.93 17.85 21.39
C LYS A 908 27.93 17.13 20.47
N GLU A 909 29.23 17.28 20.72
CA GLU A 909 30.28 16.62 19.93
C GLU A 909 30.78 15.34 20.63
N GLY A 910 30.98 15.41 21.95
CA GLY A 910 31.47 14.29 22.76
C GLY A 910 30.45 13.18 23.03
N ASP A 911 29.15 13.51 23.02
CA ASP A 911 28.05 12.62 23.43
C ASP A 911 28.32 11.97 24.80
N VAL A 912 28.59 12.83 25.78
CA VAL A 912 28.95 12.44 27.14
C VAL A 912 27.77 11.80 27.87
N SER A 913 28.01 10.68 28.54
CA SER A 913 26.95 9.96 29.28
C SER A 913 26.51 10.66 30.57
N SER A 914 27.23 11.69 31.02
CA SER A 914 26.82 12.50 32.17
C SER A 914 27.55 13.85 32.27
N ILE A 915 26.91 14.80 32.97
CA ILE A 915 27.56 16.03 33.46
C ILE A 915 27.46 16.07 34.98
N MET A 916 28.55 16.48 35.63
CA MET A 916 28.60 16.70 37.07
C MET A 916 28.43 18.19 37.39
N CYS A 917 27.41 18.57 38.15
CA CYS A 917 27.22 19.95 38.61
C CYS A 917 28.14 20.27 39.80
N SER A 918 28.63 21.51 39.87
CA SER A 918 29.68 21.97 40.79
C SER A 918 29.15 22.49 42.14
N TYR A 919 30.07 22.66 43.10
CA TYR A 919 29.75 23.16 44.45
C TYR A 919 29.39 24.65 44.51
N ASN A 920 29.85 25.47 43.56
CA ASN A 920 29.74 26.93 43.63
C ASN A 920 28.34 27.45 43.25
N SER A 921 28.08 28.70 43.59
CA SER A 921 27.01 29.47 42.96
C SER A 921 27.50 30.13 41.68
N VAL A 922 26.57 30.44 40.77
CA VAL A 922 26.74 31.30 39.60
C VAL A 922 25.72 32.44 39.73
N ASP A 923 26.20 33.68 39.72
CA ASP A 923 25.38 34.90 39.93
C ASP A 923 24.40 34.83 41.12
N GLY A 924 24.79 34.14 42.20
CA GLY A 924 23.99 33.94 43.42
C GLY A 924 23.01 32.76 43.41
N ILE A 925 23.04 31.90 42.39
CA ILE A 925 22.25 30.65 42.32
C ILE A 925 23.21 29.44 42.36
N PRO A 926 23.04 28.49 43.29
CA PRO A 926 23.88 27.28 43.33
C PRO A 926 23.77 26.43 42.05
N ALA A 927 24.89 26.05 41.45
CA ALA A 927 24.91 25.41 40.13
C ALA A 927 24.11 24.09 40.07
N CYS A 928 24.14 23.29 41.15
CA CYS A 928 23.35 22.06 41.28
C CYS A 928 21.85 22.26 41.56
N ALA A 929 21.38 23.50 41.70
CA ALA A 929 19.97 23.83 41.92
C ALA A 929 19.44 24.88 40.92
N ASP A 930 20.21 25.22 39.88
CA ASP A 930 19.86 26.25 38.90
C ASP A 930 18.97 25.68 37.76
N PRO A 931 17.71 26.14 37.61
CA PRO A 931 16.79 25.72 36.55
C PRO A 931 17.32 25.97 35.13
N LYS A 932 17.98 27.11 34.94
CA LYS A 932 18.47 27.57 33.65
C LYS A 932 19.67 26.73 33.24
N LEU A 933 20.60 26.48 34.17
CA LEU A 933 21.81 25.69 33.86
C LEU A 933 21.51 24.19 33.69
N LEU A 934 20.61 23.60 34.50
CA LEU A 934 20.35 22.17 34.45
C LEU A 934 19.22 21.78 33.48
N ASN A 935 18.03 22.38 33.59
CA ASN A 935 16.91 22.00 32.74
C ASN A 935 16.98 22.68 31.38
N GLN A 936 16.99 24.02 31.36
CA GLN A 936 16.93 24.76 30.10
C GLN A 936 18.18 24.51 29.25
N THR A 937 19.37 24.62 29.83
CA THR A 937 20.64 24.53 29.08
C THR A 937 21.01 23.07 28.79
N ILE A 938 21.29 22.24 29.80
CA ILE A 938 21.76 20.85 29.57
C ILE A 938 20.69 19.95 28.95
N ARG A 939 19.45 19.95 29.47
CA ARG A 939 18.38 19.07 28.97
C ARG A 939 17.66 19.64 27.75
N GLY A 940 17.32 20.93 27.73
CA GLY A 940 16.55 21.56 26.66
C GLY A 940 17.39 21.96 25.44
N GLU A 941 18.38 22.83 25.62
CA GLU A 941 19.15 23.45 24.53
C GLU A 941 20.31 22.58 24.03
N TRP A 942 20.83 21.69 24.88
CA TRP A 942 21.94 20.81 24.56
C TRP A 942 21.56 19.35 24.36
N ASP A 943 20.34 18.95 24.76
CA ASP A 943 19.79 17.61 24.58
C ASP A 943 20.73 16.50 25.09
N LEU A 944 21.18 16.61 26.34
CA LEU A 944 22.01 15.58 26.97
C LEU A 944 21.25 14.24 27.02
N HIS A 945 21.75 13.22 26.32
CA HIS A 945 21.20 11.85 26.31
C HIS A 945 21.66 10.98 27.51
N GLY A 946 22.39 11.59 28.44
CA GLY A 946 22.94 10.97 29.65
C GLY A 946 22.18 11.30 30.94
N TYR A 947 22.88 11.34 32.08
CA TYR A 947 22.34 11.75 33.39
C TYR A 947 23.13 12.94 34.00
N ILE A 948 22.45 13.79 34.78
CA ILE A 948 23.09 14.87 35.55
C ILE A 948 23.35 14.36 36.96
N VAL A 949 24.59 14.51 37.45
CA VAL A 949 25.03 14.08 38.78
C VAL A 949 25.53 15.26 39.61
N SER A 950 25.27 15.27 40.92
CA SER A 950 25.92 16.25 41.81
C SER A 950 27.33 15.82 42.19
N ASP A 951 28.22 16.80 42.33
CA ASP A 951 29.46 16.60 43.08
C ASP A 951 29.16 16.26 44.55
N CYS A 952 30.07 15.53 45.19
CA CYS A 952 29.87 14.68 46.36
C CYS A 952 29.36 15.37 47.62
N ASP A 953 29.70 16.65 47.76
CA ASP A 953 29.30 17.48 48.89
C ASP A 953 28.29 18.56 48.48
N SER A 954 27.97 18.72 47.19
CA SER A 954 27.32 19.95 46.71
C SER A 954 25.89 20.11 47.23
N ILE A 955 25.13 19.02 47.40
CA ILE A 955 23.78 19.07 48.01
C ILE A 955 23.83 19.42 49.51
N GLU A 956 24.87 18.98 50.24
CA GLU A 956 25.05 19.37 51.65
C GLU A 956 25.40 20.87 51.77
N VAL A 957 26.26 21.34 50.87
CA VAL A 957 26.77 22.71 50.79
C VAL A 957 25.67 23.73 50.49
N LEU A 958 24.57 23.35 49.84
CA LEU A 958 23.37 24.21 49.67
C LEU A 958 22.82 24.72 51.00
N VAL A 959 22.85 23.87 52.03
CA VAL A 959 22.28 24.15 53.35
C VAL A 959 23.32 24.80 54.25
N ASP A 960 24.46 24.12 54.40
CA ASP A 960 25.44 24.44 55.44
C ASP A 960 26.46 25.50 54.98
N GLY A 961 26.57 25.77 53.67
CA GLY A 961 27.49 26.74 53.07
C GLY A 961 26.82 27.94 52.39
N HIS A 962 25.91 27.71 51.43
CA HIS A 962 25.23 28.78 50.67
C HIS A 962 24.00 29.37 51.37
N HIS A 963 23.43 28.66 52.35
CA HIS A 963 22.18 29.02 53.06
C HIS A 963 21.01 29.36 52.11
N TRP A 964 20.87 28.61 51.02
CA TRP A 964 19.98 28.96 49.91
C TRP A 964 18.58 28.34 50.07
N LEU A 965 17.58 29.21 50.26
CA LEU A 965 16.13 28.91 50.23
C LEU A 965 15.69 27.60 50.91
N GLY A 966 16.03 27.43 52.19
CA GLY A 966 15.45 26.40 53.04
C GLY A 966 16.19 26.25 54.37
N ASP A 967 15.48 26.34 55.50
CA ASP A 967 16.09 26.23 56.84
C ASP A 967 16.43 24.76 57.21
N THR A 968 16.18 23.77 56.34
CA THR A 968 16.33 22.33 56.66
C THR A 968 16.97 21.49 55.55
N LYS A 969 17.63 20.38 55.94
CA LYS A 969 18.37 19.50 55.03
C LYS A 969 17.49 18.82 53.98
N GLU A 970 16.23 18.57 54.31
CA GLU A 970 15.21 18.01 53.42
C GLU A 970 14.72 18.99 52.34
N ASP A 971 14.82 20.30 52.55
CA ASP A 971 14.43 21.30 51.54
C ASP A 971 15.44 21.34 50.40
N ALA A 972 16.75 21.26 50.68
CA ALA A 972 17.79 21.23 49.64
C ALA A 972 17.67 20.02 48.69
N VAL A 973 17.38 18.82 49.22
CA VAL A 973 17.09 17.63 48.38
C VAL A 973 15.81 17.84 47.56
N ALA A 974 14.81 18.50 48.12
CA ALA A 974 13.57 18.80 47.40
C ALA A 974 13.73 19.90 46.35
N HIS A 975 14.65 20.85 46.53
CA HIS A 975 14.92 21.94 45.58
C HIS A 975 15.83 21.52 44.42
N THR A 976 16.88 20.72 44.69
CA THR A 976 17.73 20.14 43.64
C THR A 976 16.95 19.27 42.67
N LEU A 977 16.02 18.45 43.18
CA LEU A 977 15.06 17.73 42.35
C LEU A 977 14.11 18.69 41.61
N ARG A 978 13.45 19.62 42.32
CA ARG A 978 12.41 20.52 41.76
C ARG A 978 12.93 21.74 40.98
N ALA A 979 14.21 21.78 40.62
CA ALA A 979 14.78 22.88 39.83
C ALA A 979 14.13 23.08 38.44
N GLY A 980 13.11 22.29 38.04
CA GLY A 980 12.32 22.51 36.83
C GLY A 980 11.08 23.41 37.00
N GLU A 981 10.64 23.76 38.21
CA GLU A 981 9.39 24.53 38.42
C GLU A 981 9.55 26.04 38.13
N SER A 982 9.39 26.42 36.87
CA SER A 982 9.25 27.82 36.45
C SER A 982 7.93 28.45 36.95
N PHE A 983 8.01 29.66 37.52
CA PHE A 983 6.96 30.29 38.32
C PHE A 983 5.82 30.95 37.49
N ILE A 984 5.28 30.27 36.46
CA ILE A 984 4.12 30.75 35.68
C ILE A 984 3.06 29.64 35.48
N LYS A 985 2.06 29.63 36.38
CA LYS A 985 0.70 29.04 36.27
C LYS A 985 0.52 27.64 35.62
N HIS A 986 0.52 26.61 36.49
CA HIS A 986 -0.50 25.54 36.60
C HIS A 986 -1.31 25.18 35.31
N ILE A 987 -1.07 24.04 34.64
CA ILE A 987 -1.39 22.65 35.07
C ILE A 987 -0.70 21.62 34.13
N LEU A 988 -0.24 20.48 34.68
CA LEU A 988 0.22 19.24 34.00
C LEU A 988 1.51 19.26 33.14
N CYS A 989 2.66 19.42 33.79
CA CYS A 989 3.68 18.37 33.93
C CYS A 989 4.81 18.85 34.87
N GLN A 990 5.31 17.97 35.72
CA GLN A 990 6.46 18.27 36.59
C GLN A 990 7.68 17.54 36.04
N GLU A 991 8.68 18.32 35.66
CA GLU A 991 10.00 17.87 35.23
C GLU A 991 11.02 18.22 36.32
N PHE A 992 11.93 17.30 36.59
CA PHE A 992 12.90 17.33 37.69
C PHE A 992 14.30 17.15 37.10
N CYS A 993 15.33 17.75 37.71
CA CYS A 993 16.55 18.12 36.96
C CYS A 993 17.86 17.46 37.39
N LEU A 994 17.92 16.86 38.58
CA LEU A 994 19.11 16.17 39.09
C LEU A 994 18.81 14.67 39.21
N ASP A 995 19.53 13.83 38.46
CA ASP A 995 19.20 12.42 38.32
C ASP A 995 19.88 11.53 39.37
N LEU A 996 21.06 11.93 39.85
CA LEU A 996 21.90 11.13 40.73
C LEU A 996 22.78 12.03 41.65
N ASP A 997 23.12 11.54 42.85
CA ASP A 997 24.09 12.18 43.75
C ASP A 997 25.37 11.35 43.89
N CYS A 998 26.54 11.99 43.83
CA CYS A 998 27.78 11.33 44.26
C CYS A 998 27.71 10.96 45.75
N GLY A 999 27.18 11.88 46.57
CA GLY A 999 27.24 11.81 48.02
C GLY A 999 26.23 10.85 48.65
N ASP A 1000 26.44 10.59 49.94
CA ASP A 1000 25.45 9.91 50.77
C ASP A 1000 24.27 10.84 51.15
N TYR A 1001 24.34 12.14 50.84
CA TYR A 1001 23.42 13.16 51.35
C TYR A 1001 22.01 13.02 50.77
N TYR A 1002 21.89 12.88 49.44
CA TYR A 1002 20.61 12.56 48.79
C TYR A 1002 20.01 11.29 49.38
N THR A 1003 20.77 10.19 49.40
CA THR A 1003 20.34 8.88 49.91
C THR A 1003 19.85 8.93 51.36
N LYS A 1004 20.45 9.79 52.19
CA LYS A 1004 20.15 9.95 53.62
C LYS A 1004 18.90 10.79 53.90
N TYR A 1005 18.60 11.80 53.09
CA TYR A 1005 17.51 12.76 53.36
C TYR A 1005 16.32 12.66 52.39
N VAL A 1006 16.45 12.05 51.20
CA VAL A 1006 15.36 11.94 50.22
C VAL A 1006 14.11 11.24 50.77
N GLN A 1007 14.29 10.20 51.60
CA GLN A 1007 13.16 9.53 52.27
C GLN A 1007 12.46 10.43 53.30
N SER A 1008 13.20 11.27 54.01
CA SER A 1008 12.65 12.26 54.94
C SER A 1008 11.89 13.35 54.16
N SER A 1009 12.42 13.82 53.03
CA SER A 1009 11.73 14.76 52.14
C SER A 1009 10.42 14.19 51.57
N VAL A 1010 10.35 12.89 51.23
CA VAL A 1010 9.09 12.23 50.84
C VAL A 1010 8.11 12.16 52.02
N GLN A 1011 8.55 11.72 53.20
CA GLN A 1011 7.70 11.60 54.39
C GLN A 1011 7.15 12.96 54.87
N GLN A 1012 7.91 14.03 54.67
CA GLN A 1012 7.49 15.41 54.94
C GLN A 1012 6.62 16.01 53.81
N GLY A 1013 6.32 15.25 52.75
CA GLY A 1013 5.51 15.70 51.61
C GLY A 1013 6.19 16.77 50.73
N LYS A 1014 7.51 16.95 50.87
CA LYS A 1014 8.30 17.95 50.12
C LYS A 1014 8.59 17.50 48.68
N ILE A 1015 8.62 16.19 48.43
CA ILE A 1015 8.68 15.52 47.11
C ILE A 1015 7.80 14.26 47.16
N ARG A 1016 7.42 13.68 46.01
CA ARG A 1016 6.63 12.44 45.96
C ARG A 1016 7.52 11.24 45.67
N GLU A 1017 7.09 10.06 46.11
CA GLU A 1017 7.78 8.79 45.85
C GLU A 1017 7.93 8.50 44.34
N ALA A 1018 6.92 8.85 43.54
CA ALA A 1018 6.96 8.76 42.07
C ALA A 1018 8.00 9.70 41.40
N ASP A 1019 8.49 10.72 42.12
CA ASP A 1019 9.54 11.61 41.62
C ASP A 1019 10.92 10.95 41.75
N ILE A 1020 11.08 9.98 42.68
CA ILE A 1020 12.30 9.16 42.86
C ILE A 1020 12.36 8.04 41.81
N ASP A 1021 11.26 7.31 41.59
CA ASP A 1021 11.22 6.23 40.60
C ASP A 1021 11.52 6.71 39.16
N ARG A 1022 11.31 8.00 38.88
CA ARG A 1022 11.65 8.63 37.60
C ARG A 1022 13.15 8.87 37.41
N SER A 1023 13.88 9.26 38.47
CA SER A 1023 15.36 9.38 38.44
C SER A 1023 16.04 8.01 38.30
N LEU A 1024 15.53 6.99 39.02
CA LEU A 1024 16.09 5.63 39.01
C LEU A 1024 15.88 4.85 37.70
N ASN A 1025 15.04 5.33 36.78
CA ASN A 1025 14.79 4.66 35.49
C ASN A 1025 15.89 4.89 34.45
N TYR A 1026 16.72 5.93 34.58
CA TYR A 1026 17.82 6.20 33.63
C TYR A 1026 19.02 5.25 33.79
N THR A 1027 19.10 4.46 34.86
CA THR A 1027 20.32 3.69 35.23
C THR A 1027 20.31 2.21 34.85
N LYS A 1028 19.30 1.68 34.14
CA LYS A 1028 19.14 0.21 33.94
C LYS A 1028 19.24 -0.27 32.49
N PHE A 1029 20.44 -0.71 32.12
CA PHE A 1029 20.71 -1.36 30.84
C PHE A 1029 20.40 -2.89 30.86
N ASN A 1030 19.51 -3.31 29.96
CA ASN A 1030 19.51 -4.57 29.19
C ASN A 1030 18.84 -5.90 29.68
N TYR A 1031 18.33 -6.64 28.68
CA TYR A 1031 17.83 -8.05 28.59
C TYR A 1031 16.53 -8.53 29.29
N ALA A 1032 15.42 -8.67 28.51
CA ALA A 1032 14.65 -9.94 28.27
C ALA A 1032 13.27 -9.76 27.52
N LEU A 1033 12.84 -10.75 26.72
CA LEU A 1033 11.76 -10.80 25.68
C LEU A 1033 10.28 -11.16 26.10
N LYS A 1034 9.26 -10.84 25.25
CA LYS A 1034 8.13 -11.67 24.70
C LYS A 1034 7.10 -11.02 23.67
N SER A 1035 6.06 -10.21 24.03
CA SER A 1035 5.06 -9.48 23.15
C SER A 1035 4.51 -8.05 23.58
N ALA A 1036 4.99 -6.91 23.02
CA ALA A 1036 4.75 -5.46 23.24
C ALA A 1036 4.43 -4.71 21.93
N VAL A 1037 3.85 -3.52 22.08
CA VAL A 1037 3.41 -2.62 21.00
C VAL A 1037 4.59 -1.91 20.35
N LYS A 1038 4.63 -1.85 19.01
CA LYS A 1038 5.62 -1.05 18.27
C LYS A 1038 5.17 0.41 18.22
N SER A 1039 5.74 1.30 19.02
CA SER A 1039 5.52 2.74 18.82
C SER A 1039 6.42 3.29 17.70
N LYS A 1040 5.82 4.04 16.77
CA LYS A 1040 6.52 4.85 15.77
C LYS A 1040 6.20 6.30 16.03
N GLN A 1041 7.18 7.02 16.56
CA GLN A 1041 7.11 8.47 16.71
C GLN A 1041 7.47 9.13 15.37
N ILE A 1042 6.63 10.06 14.93
CA ILE A 1042 6.82 10.87 13.72
C ILE A 1042 6.96 12.32 14.19
N LYS A 1043 8.14 12.89 13.99
CA LYS A 1043 8.42 14.28 14.33
C LYS A 1043 7.87 15.20 13.24
N LEU A 1044 7.00 16.12 13.63
CA LEU A 1044 6.42 17.10 12.72
C LEU A 1044 7.40 18.24 12.47
N ASN A 1045 7.44 18.75 11.25
CA ASN A 1045 8.14 19.99 10.94
C ASN A 1045 7.18 21.20 11.08
N LYS A 1046 7.72 22.43 11.02
CA LYS A 1046 6.97 23.68 11.22
C LYS A 1046 5.82 23.95 10.24
N PHE A 1047 5.71 23.18 9.16
CA PHE A 1047 4.63 23.26 8.16
C PHE A 1047 3.60 22.11 8.30
N GLN A 1048 3.86 21.15 9.18
CA GLN A 1048 2.98 20.00 9.44
C GLN A 1048 2.08 20.29 10.64
N HIS A 1049 0.78 20.12 10.46
CA HIS A 1049 -0.22 20.50 11.46
C HIS A 1049 -1.15 19.34 11.80
N CYS A 1050 -1.45 19.20 13.09
CA CYS A 1050 -2.41 18.22 13.59
C CYS A 1050 -3.80 18.43 12.96
N TYR A 1051 -4.31 17.38 12.33
CA TYR A 1051 -5.62 17.37 11.69
C TYR A 1051 -6.64 16.61 12.55
N SER A 1052 -7.83 17.19 12.73
CA SER A 1052 -8.89 16.63 13.55
C SER A 1052 -9.77 15.66 12.77
N ILE A 1053 -9.92 14.43 13.28
CA ILE A 1053 -10.84 13.42 12.76
C ILE A 1053 -11.97 13.13 13.77
N LYS A 1054 -13.08 12.57 13.27
CA LYS A 1054 -14.25 12.26 14.09
C LYS A 1054 -14.09 10.95 14.85
N TYR A 1055 -14.24 11.02 16.16
CA TYR A 1055 -14.35 9.88 17.06
C TYR A 1055 -15.79 9.73 17.57
N GLY A 1056 -16.15 8.51 18.00
CA GLY A 1056 -17.42 8.23 18.66
C GLY A 1056 -17.51 8.91 20.03
N ASN A 1057 -18.74 9.14 20.50
CA ASN A 1057 -19.03 9.90 21.73
C ASN A 1057 -18.31 9.38 23.00
N ASP A 1058 -17.92 8.10 23.01
CA ASP A 1058 -17.28 7.43 24.15
C ASP A 1058 -15.74 7.26 23.99
N SER A 1059 -15.13 7.90 22.98
CA SER A 1059 -13.69 7.71 22.65
C SER A 1059 -12.82 8.88 23.14
N HIS A 1060 -11.61 8.56 23.63
CA HIS A 1060 -10.61 9.58 23.97
C HIS A 1060 -9.92 10.09 22.69
N ASN A 1061 -10.00 11.40 22.43
CA ASN A 1061 -9.41 12.03 21.25
C ASN A 1061 -7.95 12.46 21.55
N PRO A 1062 -6.93 11.98 20.81
CA PRO A 1062 -5.54 12.37 21.03
C PRO A 1062 -5.28 13.86 20.82
N THR A 1063 -4.24 14.42 21.45
CA THR A 1063 -3.84 15.83 21.27
C THR A 1063 -3.51 16.18 19.82
N CYS A 1064 -2.99 15.20 19.06
CA CYS A 1064 -2.77 15.28 17.62
C CYS A 1064 -3.48 14.09 16.95
N PRO A 1065 -4.77 14.20 16.57
CA PRO A 1065 -5.60 13.05 16.19
C PRO A 1065 -5.16 12.35 14.90
N SER A 1066 -4.61 13.11 13.95
CA SER A 1066 -4.10 12.63 12.66
C SER A 1066 -3.20 13.68 12.03
N ILE A 1067 -2.52 13.32 10.94
CA ILE A 1067 -1.85 14.26 10.02
C ILE A 1067 -2.33 13.98 8.60
N ARG A 1068 -2.48 15.01 7.76
CA ARG A 1068 -2.75 14.84 6.33
C ARG A 1068 -1.53 14.30 5.61
N ILE A 1069 -1.73 13.30 4.76
CA ILE A 1069 -0.62 12.65 4.06
C ILE A 1069 0.03 13.58 3.04
N ASP A 1070 -0.72 14.52 2.46
CA ASP A 1070 -0.19 15.53 1.52
C ASP A 1070 0.79 16.51 2.18
N ASP A 1071 0.73 16.67 3.51
CA ASP A 1071 1.65 17.49 4.30
C ASP A 1071 2.92 16.69 4.73
N MET A 1072 2.99 15.38 4.46
CA MET A 1072 4.03 14.46 4.97
C MET A 1072 5.06 14.02 3.91
N ASP A 1073 6.35 13.99 4.27
CA ASP A 1073 7.33 13.22 3.49
C ASP A 1073 7.23 11.73 3.85
N CYS A 1074 6.43 11.01 3.08
CA CYS A 1074 6.16 9.60 3.29
C CYS A 1074 7.29 8.67 2.83
N LYS A 1075 8.39 9.15 2.23
CA LYS A 1075 9.42 8.28 1.61
C LYS A 1075 10.19 7.42 2.62
N ASP A 1076 10.41 7.96 3.82
CA ASP A 1076 11.22 7.34 4.89
C ASP A 1076 10.38 6.67 5.99
N HIS A 1077 9.06 6.75 5.90
CA HIS A 1077 8.13 6.22 6.91
C HIS A 1077 7.74 4.77 6.61
N LYS A 1078 8.71 3.86 6.77
CA LYS A 1078 8.52 2.42 6.52
C LYS A 1078 8.46 1.61 7.81
N ILE A 1079 7.66 0.54 7.77
CA ILE A 1079 7.67 -0.55 8.76
C ILE A 1079 8.06 -1.85 8.06
N GLU A 1080 8.77 -2.72 8.77
CA GLU A 1080 8.96 -4.09 8.32
C GLU A 1080 8.50 -5.12 9.35
N PHE A 1081 8.14 -6.28 8.83
CA PHE A 1081 7.95 -7.49 9.59
C PHE A 1081 8.16 -8.74 8.74
N GLU A 1082 8.52 -9.84 9.41
CA GLU A 1082 8.76 -11.14 8.79
C GLU A 1082 7.86 -12.21 9.41
N VAL A 1083 7.09 -12.87 8.55
CA VAL A 1083 6.22 -14.00 8.88
C VAL A 1083 6.90 -15.27 8.33
N GLU A 1084 7.15 -16.25 9.19
CA GLU A 1084 7.47 -17.61 8.74
C GLU A 1084 6.17 -18.36 8.46
N VAL A 1085 6.09 -18.94 7.27
CA VAL A 1085 5.08 -19.91 6.86
C VAL A 1085 5.73 -21.29 6.89
N GLN A 1086 5.25 -22.17 7.76
CA GLN A 1086 5.71 -23.56 7.85
C GLN A 1086 4.65 -24.50 7.26
N ASN A 1087 5.04 -25.31 6.30
CA ASN A 1087 4.20 -26.40 5.79
C ASN A 1087 4.35 -27.61 6.73
N THR A 1088 3.26 -27.96 7.42
CA THR A 1088 3.24 -29.03 8.44
C THR A 1088 2.58 -30.32 7.96
N GLY A 1089 2.05 -30.34 6.74
CA GLY A 1089 1.51 -31.55 6.13
C GLY A 1089 2.54 -32.33 5.30
N SER A 1090 2.07 -33.41 4.69
CA SER A 1090 2.86 -34.37 3.92
C SER A 1090 2.95 -34.07 2.42
N ARG A 1091 2.41 -32.93 1.97
CA ARG A 1091 2.40 -32.49 0.57
C ARG A 1091 2.98 -31.10 0.43
N ASP A 1092 3.75 -30.90 -0.64
CA ASP A 1092 4.16 -29.58 -1.10
C ASP A 1092 2.94 -28.72 -1.44
N GLY A 1093 3.05 -27.41 -1.30
CA GLY A 1093 1.98 -26.49 -1.66
C GLY A 1093 2.41 -25.04 -1.65
N SER A 1094 1.59 -24.21 -2.29
CA SER A 1094 1.67 -22.75 -2.20
C SER A 1094 0.58 -22.24 -1.29
N ASP A 1095 0.88 -21.19 -0.52
CA ASP A 1095 -0.13 -20.41 0.21
C ASP A 1095 0.00 -18.91 -0.12
N VAL A 1096 -1.04 -18.14 0.20
CA VAL A 1096 -1.07 -16.69 0.02
C VAL A 1096 -1.12 -16.03 1.38
N VAL A 1097 -0.04 -15.32 1.72
CA VAL A 1097 0.06 -14.53 2.94
C VAL A 1097 -0.55 -13.16 2.68
N ILE A 1098 -1.79 -12.93 3.10
CA ILE A 1098 -2.45 -11.61 3.00
C ILE A 1098 -2.27 -10.87 4.33
N ALA A 1099 -1.79 -9.63 4.27
CA ALA A 1099 -1.69 -8.71 5.40
C ALA A 1099 -2.79 -7.65 5.32
N TYR A 1100 -3.44 -7.39 6.45
CA TYR A 1100 -4.48 -6.38 6.62
C TYR A 1100 -4.05 -5.34 7.66
N SER A 1101 -4.48 -4.08 7.51
CA SER A 1101 -4.51 -3.09 8.60
C SER A 1101 -5.93 -2.93 9.15
N LYS A 1102 -6.02 -2.71 10.46
CA LYS A 1102 -7.21 -2.23 11.17
C LYS A 1102 -6.86 -0.89 11.82
N PRO A 1103 -7.66 0.17 11.62
CA PRO A 1103 -7.37 1.50 12.15
C PRO A 1103 -7.60 1.55 13.68
N PRO A 1104 -7.18 2.64 14.35
CA PRO A 1104 -7.43 2.85 15.78
C PRO A 1104 -8.92 2.81 16.11
N GLN A 1105 -9.26 2.19 17.24
CA GLN A 1105 -10.65 2.05 17.68
C GLN A 1105 -11.28 3.42 17.99
N GLY A 1106 -12.59 3.54 17.73
CA GLY A 1106 -13.38 4.73 18.03
C GLY A 1106 -13.42 5.78 16.92
N ILE A 1107 -12.55 5.70 15.90
CA ILE A 1107 -12.67 6.53 14.69
C ILE A 1107 -13.97 6.17 13.97
N LEU A 1108 -14.82 7.17 13.69
CA LEU A 1108 -16.09 6.96 13.00
C LEU A 1108 -15.90 6.86 11.49
N ALA A 1109 -16.79 6.11 10.82
CA ALA A 1109 -16.85 6.00 9.37
C ALA A 1109 -15.49 5.63 8.74
N THR A 1110 -14.82 4.62 9.30
CA THR A 1110 -13.60 4.00 8.74
C THR A 1110 -13.86 2.51 8.45
N HIS A 1111 -12.94 1.85 7.73
CA HIS A 1111 -13.03 0.43 7.44
C HIS A 1111 -12.73 -0.45 8.67
N ILE A 1112 -13.33 -1.64 8.72
CA ILE A 1112 -13.09 -2.67 9.74
C ILE A 1112 -11.67 -3.23 9.60
N LYS A 1113 -11.28 -3.52 8.36
CA LYS A 1113 -9.94 -3.92 7.93
C LYS A 1113 -9.75 -3.58 6.44
N GLN A 1114 -8.51 -3.39 5.99
CA GLN A 1114 -8.17 -3.27 4.56
C GLN A 1114 -6.88 -4.03 4.23
N VAL A 1115 -6.73 -4.57 3.01
CA VAL A 1115 -5.48 -5.20 2.56
C VAL A 1115 -4.39 -4.13 2.41
N ILE A 1116 -3.20 -4.44 2.91
CA ILE A 1116 -2.00 -3.57 2.84
C ILE A 1116 -0.81 -4.24 2.14
N GLY A 1117 -0.96 -5.51 1.78
CA GLY A 1117 0.05 -6.28 1.08
C GLY A 1117 -0.32 -7.76 1.05
N PHE A 1118 0.16 -8.49 0.06
CA PHE A 1118 0.03 -9.95 0.01
C PHE A 1118 1.26 -10.56 -0.67
N GLN A 1119 1.55 -11.83 -0.40
CA GLN A 1119 2.58 -12.56 -1.13
C GLN A 1119 2.23 -14.06 -1.22
N ARG A 1120 2.24 -14.59 -2.44
CA ARG A 1120 2.17 -16.04 -2.69
C ARG A 1120 3.51 -16.70 -2.42
N VAL A 1121 3.51 -17.83 -1.72
CA VAL A 1121 4.72 -18.52 -1.28
C VAL A 1121 4.59 -20.05 -1.40
N PHE A 1122 5.41 -20.65 -2.25
CA PHE A 1122 5.62 -22.10 -2.27
C PHE A 1122 6.47 -22.55 -1.07
N VAL A 1123 6.02 -23.58 -0.36
CA VAL A 1123 6.71 -24.21 0.78
C VAL A 1123 6.62 -25.74 0.66
N PRO A 1124 7.76 -26.46 0.56
CA PRO A 1124 7.76 -27.93 0.46
C PRO A 1124 7.31 -28.58 1.77
N ALA A 1125 6.84 -29.83 1.71
CA ALA A 1125 6.36 -30.60 2.86
C ALA A 1125 7.38 -30.64 4.01
N GLY A 1126 6.94 -30.30 5.22
CA GLY A 1126 7.79 -30.19 6.41
C GLY A 1126 8.74 -28.97 6.44
N GLY A 1127 8.84 -28.21 5.35
CA GLY A 1127 9.69 -27.02 5.24
C GLY A 1127 9.07 -25.76 5.83
N SER A 1128 9.88 -24.69 5.92
CA SER A 1128 9.40 -23.34 6.21
C SER A 1128 10.02 -22.32 5.27
N LYS A 1129 9.32 -21.19 5.09
CA LYS A 1129 9.80 -20.05 4.30
C LYS A 1129 9.41 -18.74 4.98
N LYS A 1130 10.32 -17.78 4.95
CA LYS A 1130 10.14 -16.43 5.50
C LYS A 1130 9.58 -15.51 4.42
N VAL A 1131 8.58 -14.72 4.80
CA VAL A 1131 7.87 -13.75 3.98
C VAL A 1131 8.05 -12.39 4.65
N ARG A 1132 8.75 -11.46 3.98
CA ARG A 1132 9.12 -10.15 4.52
C ARG A 1132 8.26 -9.08 3.87
N PHE A 1133 7.48 -8.38 4.69
CA PHE A 1133 6.73 -7.20 4.27
C PHE A 1133 7.51 -5.94 4.63
N VAL A 1134 7.61 -5.01 3.67
CA VAL A 1134 8.15 -3.66 3.87
C VAL A 1134 7.07 -2.70 3.40
N LEU A 1135 6.37 -2.08 4.34
CA LEU A 1135 5.17 -1.30 4.07
C LEU A 1135 5.41 0.18 4.36
N ASN A 1136 4.92 1.05 3.49
CA ASN A 1136 4.87 2.49 3.74
C ASN A 1136 3.71 2.79 4.70
N LEU A 1137 3.99 3.48 5.81
CA LEU A 1137 2.99 3.85 6.81
C LEU A 1137 1.88 4.74 6.23
N CYS A 1138 2.24 5.69 5.36
CA CYS A 1138 1.26 6.55 4.70
C CYS A 1138 0.36 5.77 3.74
N ASP A 1139 0.87 4.81 2.98
CA ASP A 1139 0.01 4.02 2.08
C ASP A 1139 -0.83 2.98 2.84
N SER A 1140 -0.30 2.41 3.92
CA SER A 1140 -0.86 1.20 4.54
C SER A 1140 -1.77 1.47 5.75
N LEU A 1141 -1.49 2.54 6.50
CA LEU A 1141 -2.23 2.89 7.72
C LEU A 1141 -3.12 4.13 7.52
N ARG A 1142 -3.29 4.59 6.28
CA ARG A 1142 -4.19 5.70 5.97
C ARG A 1142 -5.65 5.37 6.15
N VAL A 1143 -6.39 6.40 6.53
CA VAL A 1143 -7.85 6.48 6.49
C VAL A 1143 -8.22 7.69 5.65
N VAL A 1144 -9.30 7.61 4.89
CA VAL A 1144 -9.91 8.80 4.26
C VAL A 1144 -10.96 9.33 5.21
N ASP A 1145 -10.91 10.61 5.56
CA ASP A 1145 -11.84 11.24 6.51
C ASP A 1145 -13.19 11.63 5.85
N TYR A 1146 -14.13 12.13 6.64
CA TYR A 1146 -15.46 12.50 6.14
C TYR A 1146 -15.47 13.75 5.23
N ASN A 1147 -14.37 14.50 5.16
CA ASN A 1147 -14.15 15.59 4.20
C ASN A 1147 -13.26 15.13 3.02
N ALA A 1148 -13.10 13.81 2.84
CA ALA A 1148 -12.29 13.16 1.81
C ALA A 1148 -10.77 13.43 1.86
N TYR A 1149 -10.22 13.93 2.97
CA TYR A 1149 -8.77 14.03 3.13
C TYR A 1149 -8.17 12.68 3.48
N THR A 1150 -7.08 12.32 2.80
CA THR A 1150 -6.28 11.15 3.14
C THR A 1150 -5.36 11.49 4.31
N VAL A 1151 -5.60 10.84 5.44
CA VAL A 1151 -4.92 11.12 6.72
C VAL A 1151 -4.27 9.87 7.30
N LEU A 1152 -3.20 10.06 8.07
CA LEU A 1152 -2.61 9.04 8.94
C LEU A 1152 -3.11 9.28 10.38
N PRO A 1153 -4.01 8.44 10.93
CA PRO A 1153 -4.46 8.55 12.31
C PRO A 1153 -3.35 8.23 13.31
N SER A 1154 -3.35 8.92 14.45
CA SER A 1154 -2.55 8.54 15.62
C SER A 1154 -3.21 7.42 16.42
N GLY A 1155 -2.41 6.76 17.27
CA GLY A 1155 -2.84 5.67 18.14
C GLY A 1155 -2.59 4.28 17.58
N GLY A 1156 -3.17 3.27 18.26
CA GLY A 1156 -2.92 1.85 18.01
C GLY A 1156 -3.65 1.28 16.79
N HIS A 1157 -2.97 1.26 15.66
CA HIS A 1157 -3.32 0.42 14.51
C HIS A 1157 -3.02 -1.05 14.81
N THR A 1158 -3.68 -1.97 14.10
CA THR A 1158 -3.38 -3.41 14.19
C THR A 1158 -3.07 -3.98 12.80
N ILE A 1159 -1.96 -4.69 12.65
CA ILE A 1159 -1.69 -5.50 11.45
C ILE A 1159 -2.07 -6.95 11.73
N THR A 1160 -2.83 -7.56 10.83
CA THR A 1160 -3.22 -8.98 10.92
C THR A 1160 -2.90 -9.74 9.65
N ILE A 1161 -2.63 -11.05 9.76
CA ILE A 1161 -2.28 -11.94 8.67
C ILE A 1161 -3.38 -12.99 8.52
N GLY A 1162 -3.97 -13.08 7.33
CA GLY A 1162 -5.19 -13.86 7.09
C GLY A 1162 -6.36 -13.37 7.94
N GLU A 1163 -7.29 -14.27 8.28
CA GLU A 1163 -8.33 -14.01 9.28
C GLU A 1163 -7.75 -14.10 10.71
N ASP A 1164 -6.95 -13.08 11.07
CA ASP A 1164 -6.34 -12.87 12.38
C ASP A 1164 -5.47 -14.05 12.91
N ILE A 1165 -4.89 -14.86 12.01
CA ILE A 1165 -4.01 -16.00 12.33
C ILE A 1165 -2.77 -15.54 13.09
N VAL A 1166 -2.21 -14.40 12.67
CA VAL A 1166 -1.17 -13.64 13.38
C VAL A 1166 -1.64 -12.20 13.45
N SER A 1167 -1.54 -11.57 14.61
CA SER A 1167 -1.94 -10.18 14.82
C SER A 1167 -0.92 -9.48 15.72
N PHE A 1168 -0.57 -8.24 15.40
CA PHE A 1168 0.28 -7.39 16.24
C PHE A 1168 -0.03 -5.89 16.06
N PRO A 1169 0.01 -5.10 17.15
CA PRO A 1169 -0.29 -3.68 17.09
C PRO A 1169 0.92 -2.82 16.66
N ILE A 1170 0.62 -1.69 16.02
CA ILE A 1170 1.54 -0.61 15.69
C ILE A 1170 0.91 0.70 16.16
N ASP A 1171 1.60 1.41 17.05
CA ASP A 1171 1.14 2.66 17.62
C ASP A 1171 1.82 3.83 16.90
N VAL A 1172 1.04 4.75 16.34
CA VAL A 1172 1.54 5.90 15.58
C VAL A 1172 1.36 7.16 16.43
N ASN A 1173 2.46 7.81 16.81
CA ASN A 1173 2.42 9.03 17.61
C ASN A 1173 3.09 10.19 16.88
N PHE A 1174 2.45 11.36 16.94
CA PHE A 1174 2.99 12.60 16.40
C PHE A 1174 3.57 13.46 17.53
N SER A 1175 4.74 14.03 17.31
CA SER A 1175 5.35 15.01 18.21
C SER A 1175 5.85 16.21 17.39
N SER A 1176 5.48 17.42 17.78
CA SER A 1176 6.07 18.67 17.28
C SER A 1176 7.53 18.82 17.70
#